data_AF-A0A321LLD0-F1
#
_entry.id   AF-A0A321LLD0-F1
#
_cell.length_a   1.000
_cell.length_b   1.000
_cell.length_c   1.000
_cell.angle_alpha   90.00
_cell.angle_beta   90.00
_cell.angle_gamma   90.00
#
_symmetry.space_group_name_H-M   'P 1'
#
loop_
_entity.id
_entity.type
_entity.pdbx_description
1 polymer ?
#
loop_
_entity_poly.entity_id
_entity_poly.type
_entity_poly.pdbx_seq_one_letter_code
_entity_poly.pdbx_strand_id
1 'polypeptide(L)'
;MKPLRLILSGSLVLGLALGSFAQSASSSVERARVLQKAGHADQALQLYRDVLQQEPQNLEALADISGLLEAQGKWRDAVPYLEKLVELQPHDTDAMYRLGRMKSWESTEKNNEAATLLARACKDSDHNPEYCEAYANILSWKQETRAEAVTTLRDTLAAHPEAVAPRVTLGQILSWNSVTRPEALKMFDEGLQRDPKNVDLLLQSAEVLSWSHSTWPEAISRYDRVLQQNGNDTRALAGKAQLLVWTNHSAEGLTLYKQALVIDPRNPSALRGEAEILNRRGFFLEARQLAQQAHTGAPADDRTNLELARADIGLQRFTAARDALAAVSDSYLPDFEFARQEVHRGLGTYMEFGYGLRKAHQNADYNRFDVALSTPVAGSSRLTFLYEPTLYETQAQNFNSNYFQASLDTQVSDRVTTHIYGGAEVFNNVPVAADGGFNLHFKPRSSTTFKIGFSRDPIQESLLSTRGIDVGSQTFGQVRSNLADIGISYYNSAHKVDMSLDYTDGVYTGQNLDADRRYSVEAGIGRAIRSDKPYIRLGYGVNYTSFDHDADLQTGQPVSSLTGGYFSPTRYLLNQGVITFAHQFSRNVEWGANGTVGAQNVETSTSVFSNTQFASSFDTHLFWRFTPTNELRLSYQYLNVFNAFERNLYRFQWRHYF
;
A
#
# COMPACT_ATOMS: atom_id res chain seq x y z
N MET A 1 -40.49 91.84 57.68
CA MET A 1 -39.27 91.23 58.24
C MET A 1 -38.49 90.61 57.08
N LYS A 2 -37.16 90.82 57.06
CA LYS A 2 -36.16 90.43 56.03
C LYS A 2 -36.09 88.89 55.78
N PRO A 3 -35.40 88.39 54.72
CA PRO A 3 -35.03 89.02 53.44
C PRO A 3 -35.28 88.16 52.16
N LEU A 4 -35.23 88.85 51.03
CA LEU A 4 -34.92 88.41 49.66
C LEU A 4 -33.40 88.15 49.49
N ARG A 5 -33.01 87.22 48.59
CA ARG A 5 -31.76 87.16 47.74
C ARG A 5 -31.40 85.69 47.44
N LEU A 6 -30.81 85.28 46.33
CA LEU A 6 -30.51 85.84 45.01
C LEU A 6 -30.04 84.60 44.19
N ILE A 7 -30.55 84.44 42.96
CA ILE A 7 -30.08 83.42 42.03
C ILE A 7 -28.71 83.87 41.49
N LEU A 8 -27.69 83.02 41.60
CA LEU A 8 -26.40 83.23 40.94
C LEU A 8 -25.98 81.94 40.20
N SER A 9 -25.91 82.14 38.89
CA SER A 9 -25.34 81.34 37.81
C SER A 9 -24.11 80.51 38.18
N GLY A 10 -24.18 79.21 37.87
CA GLY A 10 -23.05 78.27 37.84
C GLY A 10 -23.03 77.48 36.54
N SER A 11 -23.24 78.15 35.40
CA SER A 11 -23.20 77.54 34.06
C SER A 11 -22.03 78.09 33.27
N LEU A 12 -20.78 77.85 33.68
CA LEU A 12 -19.62 78.18 32.82
C LEU A 12 -18.27 77.56 33.27
N VAL A 13 -18.18 76.25 33.55
CA VAL A 13 -16.86 75.56 33.62
C VAL A 13 -16.85 74.15 33.01
N LEU A 14 -18.00 73.48 32.83
CA LEU A 14 -18.01 72.12 32.26
C LEU A 14 -17.81 72.01 30.74
N GLY A 15 -17.77 73.14 30.01
CA GLY A 15 -17.60 73.16 28.55
C GLY A 15 -16.15 73.17 28.04
N LEU A 16 -15.17 73.51 28.89
CA LEU A 16 -13.77 73.69 28.47
C LEU A 16 -12.87 72.48 28.78
N ALA A 17 -13.26 71.60 29.70
CA ALA A 17 -12.51 70.36 29.97
C ALA A 17 -12.73 69.34 28.84
N LEU A 18 -13.98 69.06 28.47
CA LEU A 18 -14.32 68.10 27.41
C LEU A 18 -13.72 68.47 26.04
N GLY A 19 -13.57 69.77 25.75
CA GLY A 19 -12.92 70.25 24.53
C GLY A 19 -11.39 70.03 24.50
N SER A 20 -10.71 70.14 25.64
CA SER A 20 -9.26 69.90 25.74
C SER A 20 -8.88 68.42 25.78
N PHE A 21 -9.76 67.57 26.35
CA PHE A 21 -9.51 66.12 26.45
C PHE A 21 -9.73 65.41 25.11
N ALA A 22 -10.83 65.71 24.40
CA ALA A 22 -11.07 65.16 23.06
C ALA A 22 -9.98 65.55 22.05
N GLN A 23 -9.34 66.72 22.23
CA GLN A 23 -8.25 67.19 21.40
C GLN A 23 -6.90 66.51 21.72
N SER A 24 -6.74 65.94 22.92
CA SER A 24 -5.54 65.22 23.36
C SER A 24 -5.51 63.76 22.88
N ALA A 25 -6.64 63.06 22.90
CA ALA A 25 -6.74 61.68 22.43
C ALA A 25 -6.65 61.58 20.90
N SER A 26 -7.32 62.48 20.16
CA SER A 26 -7.18 62.54 18.69
C SER A 26 -5.73 62.81 18.26
N SER A 27 -5.03 63.71 18.95
CA SER A 27 -3.60 63.98 18.70
C SER A 27 -2.69 62.77 18.96
N SER A 28 -3.08 61.90 19.91
CA SER A 28 -2.33 60.69 20.25
C SER A 28 -2.60 59.58 19.23
N VAL A 29 -3.85 59.36 18.81
CA VAL A 29 -4.19 58.42 17.72
C VAL A 29 -3.44 58.79 16.43
N GLU A 30 -3.40 60.08 16.07
CA GLU A 30 -2.68 60.56 14.89
C GLU A 30 -1.17 60.26 14.98
N ARG A 31 -0.58 60.43 16.17
CA ARG A 31 0.82 60.10 16.43
C ARG A 31 1.09 58.59 16.33
N ALA A 32 0.16 57.75 16.80
CA ALA A 32 0.26 56.30 16.67
C ALA A 32 0.21 55.88 15.19
N ARG A 33 -0.66 56.49 14.37
CA ARG A 33 -0.70 56.25 12.92
C ARG A 33 0.60 56.62 12.22
N VAL A 34 1.23 57.74 12.62
CA VAL A 34 2.56 58.14 12.10
C VAL A 34 3.63 57.11 12.44
N LEU A 35 3.67 56.63 13.69
CA LEU A 35 4.59 55.58 14.13
C LEU A 35 4.37 54.27 13.38
N GLN A 36 3.12 53.89 13.15
CA GLN A 36 2.74 52.72 12.36
C GLN A 36 3.26 52.84 10.92
N LYS A 37 3.04 53.98 10.26
CA LYS A 37 3.57 54.24 8.90
C LYS A 37 5.10 54.26 8.84
N ALA A 38 5.76 54.64 9.93
CA ALA A 38 7.21 54.62 10.06
C ALA A 38 7.80 53.22 10.38
N GLY A 39 6.96 52.18 10.50
CA GLY A 39 7.39 50.81 10.82
C GLY A 39 7.62 50.55 12.31
N HIS A 40 7.32 51.51 13.19
CA HIS A 40 7.46 51.38 14.65
C HIS A 40 6.18 50.81 15.28
N ALA A 41 5.81 49.60 14.86
CA ALA A 41 4.52 49.00 15.19
C ALA A 41 4.32 48.76 16.70
N ASP A 42 5.34 48.32 17.45
CA ASP A 42 5.21 48.10 18.90
C ASP A 42 4.98 49.41 19.67
N GLN A 43 5.59 50.51 19.23
CA GLN A 43 5.38 51.83 19.81
C GLN A 43 3.97 52.36 19.48
N ALA A 44 3.48 52.13 18.26
CA ALA A 44 2.11 52.45 17.88
C ALA A 44 1.09 51.66 18.71
N LEU A 45 1.30 50.35 18.90
CA LEU A 45 0.45 49.51 19.75
C LEU A 45 0.40 50.01 21.19
N GLN A 46 1.54 50.40 21.77
CA GLN A 46 1.56 50.96 23.11
C GLN A 46 0.76 52.26 23.19
N LEU A 47 0.92 53.14 22.20
CA LEU A 47 0.23 54.42 22.18
C LEU A 47 -1.29 54.26 21.98
N TYR A 48 -1.73 53.32 21.14
CA TYR A 48 -3.14 52.96 21.03
C TYR A 48 -3.69 52.40 22.35
N ARG A 49 -2.92 51.58 23.07
CA ARG A 49 -3.33 51.08 24.40
C ARG A 49 -3.44 52.20 25.43
N ASP A 50 -2.52 53.15 25.43
CA ASP A 50 -2.54 54.30 26.32
C ASP A 50 -3.77 55.19 26.05
N VAL A 51 -4.14 55.36 24.76
CA VAL A 51 -5.40 56.02 24.37
C VAL A 51 -6.60 55.25 24.89
N LEU A 52 -6.65 53.92 24.72
CA LEU A 52 -7.76 53.09 25.19
C LEU A 52 -7.85 52.97 26.72
N GLN A 53 -6.76 53.20 27.46
CA GLN A 53 -6.82 53.32 28.92
C GLN A 53 -7.54 54.59 29.36
N GLN A 54 -7.36 55.68 28.62
CA GLN A 54 -7.98 56.97 28.94
C GLN A 54 -9.40 57.08 28.37
N GLU A 55 -9.61 56.54 27.17
CA GLU A 55 -10.86 56.53 26.43
C GLU A 55 -11.19 55.10 25.94
N PRO A 56 -11.80 54.25 26.79
CA PRO A 56 -12.08 52.85 26.47
C PRO A 56 -13.04 52.62 25.29
N GLN A 57 -13.71 53.68 24.83
CA GLN A 57 -14.67 53.66 23.71
C GLN A 57 -14.17 54.46 22.50
N ASN A 58 -12.87 54.81 22.44
CA ASN A 58 -12.31 55.53 21.30
C ASN A 58 -12.31 54.62 20.06
N LEU A 59 -13.26 54.87 19.16
CA LEU A 59 -13.49 54.05 17.96
C LEU A 59 -12.28 54.03 17.02
N GLU A 60 -11.59 55.16 16.86
CA GLU A 60 -10.41 55.24 16.02
C GLU A 60 -9.27 54.38 16.56
N ALA A 61 -9.01 54.45 17.86
CA ALA A 61 -7.97 53.63 18.50
C ALA A 61 -8.32 52.13 18.46
N LEU A 62 -9.60 51.76 18.63
CA LEU A 62 -10.08 50.37 18.49
C LEU A 62 -9.92 49.84 17.06
N ALA A 63 -10.26 50.65 16.05
CA ALA A 63 -10.12 50.28 14.64
C ALA A 63 -8.64 50.18 14.23
N ASP A 64 -7.81 51.13 14.63
CA ASP A 64 -6.40 51.16 14.24
C ASP A 64 -5.57 50.07 14.95
N ILE A 65 -5.83 49.80 16.24
CA ILE A 65 -5.11 48.75 16.98
C ILE A 65 -5.46 47.36 16.43
N SER A 66 -6.73 47.11 16.09
CA SER A 66 -7.16 45.84 15.49
C SER A 66 -6.54 45.65 14.11
N GLY A 67 -6.52 46.69 13.26
CA GLY A 67 -5.87 46.67 11.95
C GLY A 67 -4.36 46.42 12.01
N LEU A 68 -3.68 47.02 13.00
CA LEU A 68 -2.25 46.79 13.19
C LEU A 68 -1.96 45.36 13.65
N LEU A 69 -2.75 44.81 14.58
CA LEU A 69 -2.59 43.44 15.05
C LEU A 69 -2.89 42.41 13.95
N GLU A 70 -3.88 42.67 13.09
CA GLU A 70 -4.14 41.90 11.88
C GLU A 70 -2.94 41.89 10.93
N ALA A 71 -2.40 43.05 10.60
CA ALA A 71 -1.25 43.14 9.70
C ALA A 71 -0.01 42.39 10.22
N GLN A 72 0.10 42.22 11.55
CA GLN A 72 1.15 41.44 12.20
C GLN A 72 0.84 39.93 12.33
N GLY A 73 -0.35 39.49 11.92
CA GLY A 73 -0.81 38.12 12.10
C GLY A 73 -1.16 37.73 13.54
N LYS A 74 -1.36 38.70 14.43
CA LYS A 74 -1.75 38.50 15.83
C LYS A 74 -3.28 38.50 15.96
N TRP A 75 -3.93 37.60 15.22
CA TRP A 75 -5.39 37.56 15.08
C TRP A 75 -6.11 37.40 16.43
N ARG A 76 -5.58 36.55 17.33
CA ARG A 76 -6.15 36.34 18.67
C ARG A 76 -6.14 37.61 19.53
N ASP A 77 -5.12 38.44 19.39
CA ASP A 77 -5.00 39.68 20.15
C ASP A 77 -5.91 40.78 19.57
N ALA A 78 -6.28 40.70 18.30
CA ALA A 78 -7.16 41.66 17.62
C ALA A 78 -8.64 41.46 17.98
N VAL A 79 -9.07 40.21 18.24
CA VAL A 79 -10.47 39.84 18.51
C VAL A 79 -11.12 40.69 19.61
N PRO A 80 -10.53 40.91 20.80
CA PRO A 80 -11.17 41.69 21.86
C PRO A 80 -11.45 43.15 21.46
N TYR A 81 -10.57 43.75 20.64
CA TYR A 81 -10.75 45.12 20.16
C TYR A 81 -11.85 45.20 19.10
N LEU A 82 -11.94 44.19 18.22
CA LEU A 82 -13.02 44.08 17.25
C LEU A 82 -14.37 43.77 17.89
N GLU A 83 -14.41 42.93 18.93
CA GLU A 83 -15.64 42.68 19.72
C GLU A 83 -16.16 43.99 20.31
N LYS A 84 -15.27 44.81 20.90
CA LYS A 84 -15.63 46.12 21.42
C LYS A 84 -16.08 47.09 20.32
N LEU A 85 -15.42 47.06 19.16
CA LEU A 85 -15.79 47.90 18.03
C LEU A 85 -17.18 47.57 17.48
N VAL A 86 -17.51 46.28 17.33
CA VAL A 86 -18.83 45.80 16.88
C VAL A 86 -19.92 46.06 17.94
N GLU A 87 -19.58 46.01 19.24
CA GLU A 87 -20.50 46.39 20.33
C GLU A 87 -20.86 47.88 20.26
N LEU A 88 -19.89 48.75 19.99
CA LEU A 88 -20.08 50.20 19.92
C LEU A 88 -20.66 50.66 18.58
N GLN A 89 -20.38 49.94 17.49
CA GLN A 89 -20.89 50.22 16.15
C GLN A 89 -21.56 48.97 15.54
N PRO A 90 -22.80 48.64 15.96
CA PRO A 90 -23.49 47.41 15.54
C PRO A 90 -23.92 47.37 14.07
N HIS A 91 -23.54 48.35 13.24
CA HIS A 91 -23.80 48.42 11.80
C HIS A 91 -22.51 48.60 10.98
N ASP A 92 -21.34 48.56 11.62
CA ASP A 92 -20.07 48.56 10.91
C ASP A 92 -19.83 47.18 10.27
N THR A 93 -20.09 47.08 8.97
CA THR A 93 -19.99 45.83 8.22
C THR A 93 -18.55 45.36 8.04
N ASP A 94 -17.57 46.28 8.01
CA ASP A 94 -16.14 45.94 7.96
C ASP A 94 -15.68 45.32 9.28
N ALA A 95 -16.02 45.96 10.41
CA ALA A 95 -15.71 45.42 11.74
C ALA A 95 -16.36 44.05 11.96
N MET A 96 -17.62 43.85 11.53
CA MET A 96 -18.28 42.55 11.58
C MET A 96 -17.60 41.50 10.72
N TYR A 97 -17.22 41.86 9.49
CA TYR A 97 -16.53 40.95 8.58
C TYR A 97 -15.19 40.49 9.15
N ARG A 98 -14.38 41.43 9.64
CA ARG A 98 -13.06 41.17 10.24
C ARG A 98 -13.19 40.31 11.49
N LEU A 99 -14.13 40.65 12.39
CA LEU A 99 -14.41 39.86 13.59
C LEU A 99 -14.89 38.44 13.25
N GLY A 100 -15.83 38.33 12.32
CA GLY A 100 -16.37 37.05 11.88
C GLY A 100 -15.30 36.14 11.28
N ARG A 101 -14.43 36.67 10.41
CA ARG A 101 -13.28 35.93 9.88
C ARG A 101 -12.34 35.43 10.97
N MET A 102 -11.98 36.28 11.93
CA MET A 102 -11.09 35.85 13.01
C MET A 102 -11.71 34.79 13.91
N LYS A 103 -12.99 34.95 14.28
CA LYS A 103 -13.70 33.95 15.08
C LYS A 103 -13.78 32.60 14.37
N SER A 104 -13.87 32.59 13.03
CA SER A 104 -13.85 31.37 12.22
C SER A 104 -12.53 30.58 12.30
N TRP A 105 -11.42 31.24 12.67
CA TRP A 105 -10.11 30.61 12.82
C TRP A 105 -9.84 30.08 14.24
N GLU A 106 -10.73 30.36 15.20
CA GLU A 106 -10.48 30.06 16.61
C GLU A 106 -10.91 28.63 16.99
N SER A 107 -12.13 28.24 16.63
CA SER A 107 -12.65 26.88 16.84
C SER A 107 -13.86 26.59 15.96
N THR A 108 -14.15 25.30 15.74
CA THR A 108 -15.35 24.84 15.05
C THR A 108 -16.65 25.22 15.77
N GLU A 109 -16.61 25.41 17.10
CA GLU A 109 -17.76 25.87 17.89
C GLU A 109 -18.07 27.35 17.64
N LYS A 110 -17.03 28.19 17.52
CA LYS A 110 -17.16 29.63 17.22
C LYS A 110 -17.54 29.94 15.77
N ASN A 111 -17.57 28.93 14.89
CA ASN A 111 -18.07 29.08 13.53
C ASN A 111 -19.53 29.54 13.46
N ASN A 112 -20.37 29.22 14.45
CA ASN A 112 -21.76 29.67 14.45
C ASN A 112 -21.87 31.20 14.73
N GLU A 113 -21.05 31.72 15.66
CA GLU A 113 -20.96 33.16 15.91
C GLU A 113 -20.37 33.90 14.69
N ALA A 114 -19.30 33.34 14.12
CA ALA A 114 -18.67 33.87 12.91
C ALA A 114 -19.66 33.93 11.73
N ALA A 115 -20.43 32.85 11.51
CA ALA A 115 -21.46 32.80 10.47
C ALA A 115 -22.53 33.88 10.69
N THR A 116 -22.96 34.12 11.93
CA THR A 116 -23.96 35.15 12.23
C THR A 116 -23.44 36.56 11.92
N LEU A 117 -22.18 36.85 12.27
CA LEU A 117 -21.54 38.13 11.98
C LEU A 117 -21.35 38.33 10.46
N LEU A 118 -20.86 37.32 9.76
CA LEU A 118 -20.61 37.37 8.32
C LEU A 118 -21.90 37.41 7.49
N ALA A 119 -22.97 36.75 7.94
CA ALA A 119 -24.29 36.86 7.33
C ALA A 119 -24.79 38.31 7.35
N ARG A 120 -24.65 38.97 8.50
CA ARG A 120 -25.02 40.39 8.67
C ARG A 120 -24.13 41.28 7.82
N ALA A 121 -22.81 41.09 7.86
CA ALA A 121 -21.87 41.86 7.05
C ALA A 121 -22.18 41.75 5.55
N CYS A 122 -22.41 40.54 5.04
CA CYS A 122 -22.81 40.31 3.64
C CYS A 122 -24.11 41.03 3.28
N LYS A 123 -25.15 40.88 4.12
CA LYS A 123 -26.47 41.48 3.86
C LYS A 123 -26.47 43.01 3.93
N ASP A 124 -25.83 43.58 4.95
CA ASP A 124 -25.86 45.03 5.22
C ASP A 124 -24.87 45.82 4.34
N SER A 125 -24.02 45.15 3.57
CA SER A 125 -23.02 45.74 2.66
C SER A 125 -23.39 45.66 1.17
N ASP A 126 -24.68 45.50 0.85
CA ASP A 126 -25.19 45.30 -0.51
C ASP A 126 -24.49 44.12 -1.24
N HIS A 127 -24.39 43.00 -0.52
CA HIS A 127 -23.74 41.78 -0.98
C HIS A 127 -22.29 41.98 -1.41
N ASN A 128 -21.48 42.67 -0.59
CA ASN A 128 -20.05 42.81 -0.85
C ASN A 128 -19.44 41.42 -1.14
N PRO A 129 -18.79 41.22 -2.30
CA PRO A 129 -18.27 39.92 -2.73
C PRO A 129 -17.39 39.22 -1.71
N GLU A 130 -16.47 39.96 -1.08
CA GLU A 130 -15.52 39.40 -0.12
C GLU A 130 -16.22 38.94 1.17
N TYR A 131 -17.25 39.67 1.60
CA TYR A 131 -17.97 39.37 2.85
C TYR A 131 -18.90 38.17 2.67
N CYS A 132 -19.61 38.12 1.54
CA CYS A 132 -20.50 37.02 1.21
C CYS A 132 -19.72 35.73 0.89
N GLU A 133 -18.54 35.83 0.29
CA GLU A 133 -17.65 34.68 0.12
C GLU A 133 -17.20 34.10 1.48
N ALA A 134 -16.76 34.95 2.41
CA ALA A 134 -16.37 34.50 3.74
C ALA A 134 -17.54 33.84 4.49
N TYR A 135 -18.77 34.38 4.35
CA TYR A 135 -19.97 33.75 4.89
C TYR A 135 -20.23 32.36 4.27
N ALA A 136 -20.26 32.27 2.94
CA ALA A 136 -20.50 31.03 2.23
C ALA A 136 -19.43 29.96 2.50
N ASN A 137 -18.17 30.36 2.68
CA ASN A 137 -17.10 29.46 3.07
C ASN A 137 -17.39 28.76 4.39
N ILE A 138 -17.89 29.46 5.41
CA ILE A 138 -18.27 28.84 6.70
C ILE A 138 -19.45 27.89 6.53
N LEU A 139 -20.48 28.29 5.78
CA LEU A 139 -21.64 27.46 5.51
C LEU A 139 -21.29 26.18 4.72
N SER A 140 -20.21 26.18 3.93
CA SER A 140 -19.84 25.05 3.09
C SER A 140 -19.35 23.81 3.86
N TRP A 141 -18.94 23.97 5.12
CA TRP A 141 -18.37 22.91 5.97
C TRP A 141 -19.41 21.89 6.46
N LYS A 142 -20.69 22.29 6.58
CA LYS A 142 -21.78 21.39 6.99
C LYS A 142 -22.66 21.08 5.78
N GLN A 143 -23.05 19.82 5.65
CA GLN A 143 -23.90 19.37 4.55
C GLN A 143 -25.26 20.08 4.55
N GLU A 144 -25.81 20.36 5.72
CA GLU A 144 -27.10 21.03 5.93
C GLU A 144 -27.12 22.48 5.42
N THR A 145 -26.01 23.21 5.58
CA THR A 145 -25.89 24.64 5.23
C THR A 145 -25.28 24.88 3.85
N ARG A 146 -24.80 23.84 3.17
CA ARG A 146 -24.14 23.96 1.87
C ARG A 146 -25.05 24.51 0.77
N ALA A 147 -26.35 24.21 0.82
CA ALA A 147 -27.33 24.76 -0.13
C ALA A 147 -27.52 26.28 0.05
N GLU A 148 -27.42 26.76 1.28
CA GLU A 148 -27.45 28.19 1.59
C GLU A 148 -26.18 28.86 1.04
N ALA A 149 -25.00 28.27 1.25
CA ALA A 149 -23.74 28.78 0.70
C ALA A 149 -23.80 28.99 -0.82
N VAL A 150 -24.35 28.01 -1.54
CA VAL A 150 -24.53 28.09 -3.01
C VAL A 150 -25.48 29.23 -3.38
N THR A 151 -26.58 29.40 -2.64
CA THR A 151 -27.55 30.48 -2.88
C THR A 151 -26.89 31.85 -2.65
N THR A 152 -26.20 32.04 -1.52
CA THR A 152 -25.49 33.29 -1.21
C THR A 152 -24.51 33.68 -2.31
N LEU A 153 -23.71 32.73 -2.80
CA LEU A 153 -22.72 33.01 -3.85
C LEU A 153 -23.36 33.31 -5.20
N ARG A 154 -24.48 32.64 -5.54
CA ARG A 154 -25.23 32.93 -6.76
C ARG A 154 -25.83 34.33 -6.73
N ASP A 155 -26.43 34.72 -5.61
CA ASP A 155 -26.98 36.07 -5.43
C ASP A 155 -25.88 37.13 -5.50
N THR A 156 -24.73 36.86 -4.87
CA THR A 156 -23.54 37.73 -4.93
C THR A 156 -23.04 37.90 -6.36
N LEU A 157 -22.98 36.82 -7.15
CA LEU A 157 -22.53 36.87 -8.55
C LEU A 157 -23.57 37.47 -9.50
N ALA A 158 -24.86 37.47 -9.12
CA ALA A 158 -25.90 38.19 -9.86
C ALA A 158 -25.76 39.71 -9.66
N ALA A 159 -25.38 40.15 -8.45
CA ALA A 159 -25.12 41.55 -8.14
C ALA A 159 -23.75 42.04 -8.65
N HIS A 160 -22.72 41.20 -8.56
CA HIS A 160 -21.33 41.52 -8.88
C HIS A 160 -20.72 40.48 -9.84
N PRO A 161 -21.09 40.48 -11.14
CA PRO A 161 -20.68 39.45 -12.10
C PRO A 161 -19.16 39.38 -12.33
N GLU A 162 -18.42 40.45 -12.05
CA GLU A 162 -16.97 40.53 -12.21
C GLU A 162 -16.17 39.89 -11.06
N ALA A 163 -16.82 39.59 -9.93
CA ALA A 163 -16.14 39.07 -8.75
C ALA A 163 -15.58 37.65 -8.97
N VAL A 164 -14.25 37.50 -8.94
CA VAL A 164 -13.58 36.22 -9.20
C VAL A 164 -13.65 35.31 -7.97
N ALA A 165 -13.37 35.81 -6.77
CA ALA A 165 -13.25 34.97 -5.58
C ALA A 165 -14.56 34.22 -5.20
N PRO A 166 -15.76 34.86 -5.16
CA PRO A 166 -17.02 34.15 -4.94
C PRO A 166 -17.33 33.11 -6.03
N ARG A 167 -16.91 33.37 -7.28
CA ARG A 167 -17.07 32.44 -8.40
C ARG A 167 -16.20 31.19 -8.21
N VAL A 168 -14.95 31.36 -7.81
CA VAL A 168 -14.05 30.25 -7.49
C VAL A 168 -14.61 29.42 -6.34
N THR A 169 -15.01 30.08 -5.26
CA THR A 169 -15.61 29.42 -4.08
C THR A 169 -16.91 28.68 -4.44
N LEU A 170 -17.75 29.24 -5.32
CA LEU A 170 -18.94 28.55 -5.83
C LEU A 170 -18.55 27.29 -6.63
N GLY A 171 -17.56 27.41 -7.51
CA GLY A 171 -17.01 26.27 -8.25
C GLY A 171 -16.49 25.16 -7.33
N GLN A 172 -15.74 25.52 -6.28
CA GLN A 172 -15.25 24.57 -5.28
C GLN A 172 -16.40 23.82 -4.60
N ILE A 173 -17.43 24.52 -4.13
CA ILE A 173 -18.57 23.92 -3.43
C ILE A 173 -19.34 22.97 -4.36
N LEU A 174 -19.60 23.40 -5.60
CA LEU A 174 -20.31 22.62 -6.61
C LEU A 174 -19.52 21.39 -7.08
N SER A 175 -18.19 21.39 -6.99
CA SER A 175 -17.36 20.29 -7.47
C SER A 175 -17.60 18.97 -6.73
N TRP A 176 -17.97 19.03 -5.43
CA TRP A 176 -18.12 17.85 -4.58
C TRP A 176 -19.26 16.92 -5.01
N ASN A 177 -20.27 17.43 -5.74
CA ASN A 177 -21.39 16.63 -6.23
C ASN A 177 -21.24 16.40 -7.75
N SER A 178 -21.27 15.14 -8.18
CA SER A 178 -21.10 14.74 -9.58
C SER A 178 -22.10 15.41 -10.53
N VAL A 179 -23.32 15.72 -10.06
CA VAL A 179 -24.36 16.40 -10.84
C VAL A 179 -24.01 17.85 -11.12
N THR A 180 -23.37 18.54 -10.17
CA THR A 180 -23.02 19.97 -10.27
C THR A 180 -21.59 20.24 -10.75
N ARG A 181 -20.76 19.19 -10.93
CA ARG A 181 -19.39 19.32 -11.46
C ARG A 181 -19.30 20.05 -12.81
N PRO A 182 -20.17 19.83 -13.80
CA PRO A 182 -20.12 20.59 -15.04
C PRO A 182 -20.32 22.10 -14.82
N GLU A 183 -21.18 22.47 -13.88
CA GLU A 183 -21.38 23.86 -13.47
C GLU A 183 -20.13 24.41 -12.74
N ALA A 184 -19.52 23.61 -11.86
CA ALA A 184 -18.27 23.98 -11.20
C ALA A 184 -17.14 24.31 -12.19
N LEU A 185 -16.96 23.46 -13.20
CA LEU A 185 -15.98 23.68 -14.26
C LEU A 185 -16.26 24.94 -15.06
N LYS A 186 -17.53 25.25 -15.32
CA LYS A 186 -17.94 26.52 -15.94
C LYS A 186 -17.54 27.72 -15.09
N MET A 187 -17.74 27.68 -13.77
CA MET A 187 -17.31 28.75 -12.85
C MET A 187 -15.79 28.93 -12.87
N PHE A 188 -15.02 27.84 -12.89
CA PHE A 188 -13.57 27.92 -13.00
C PHE A 188 -13.11 28.48 -14.35
N ASP A 189 -13.75 28.09 -15.45
CA ASP A 189 -13.43 28.60 -16.78
C ASP A 189 -13.73 30.09 -16.92
N GLU A 190 -14.87 30.56 -16.38
CA GLU A 190 -15.19 31.99 -16.32
C GLU A 190 -14.18 32.76 -15.46
N GLY A 191 -13.74 32.19 -14.32
CA GLY A 191 -12.68 32.78 -13.50
C GLY A 191 -11.35 32.87 -14.26
N LEU A 192 -10.97 31.83 -15.01
CA LEU A 192 -9.75 31.80 -15.82
C LEU A 192 -9.83 32.68 -17.08
N GLN A 193 -11.02 33.05 -17.55
CA GLN A 193 -11.16 34.08 -18.58
C GLN A 193 -10.78 35.46 -18.05
N ARG A 194 -11.03 35.73 -16.77
CA ARG A 194 -10.68 37.00 -16.10
C ARG A 194 -9.22 37.04 -15.67
N ASP A 195 -8.73 35.93 -15.12
CA ASP A 195 -7.33 35.77 -14.74
C ASP A 195 -6.73 34.48 -15.34
N PRO A 196 -6.22 34.53 -16.59
CA PRO A 196 -5.71 33.35 -17.29
C PRO A 196 -4.44 32.75 -16.69
N LYS A 197 -3.76 33.45 -15.78
CA LYS A 197 -2.52 32.99 -15.16
C LYS A 197 -2.69 32.58 -13.70
N ASN A 198 -3.93 32.58 -13.19
CA ASN A 198 -4.21 32.18 -11.82
C ASN A 198 -3.82 30.71 -11.57
N VAL A 199 -2.71 30.49 -10.86
CA VAL A 199 -2.17 29.15 -10.61
C VAL A 199 -3.13 28.33 -9.74
N ASP A 200 -3.69 28.91 -8.68
CA ASP A 200 -4.57 28.17 -7.77
C ASP A 200 -5.86 27.74 -8.46
N LEU A 201 -6.42 28.59 -9.33
CA LEU A 201 -7.60 28.25 -10.11
C LEU A 201 -7.31 27.19 -11.19
N LEU A 202 -6.14 27.24 -11.84
CA LEU A 202 -5.71 26.19 -12.75
C LEU A 202 -5.58 24.84 -12.04
N LEU A 203 -4.97 24.82 -10.85
CA LEU A 203 -4.79 23.61 -10.05
C LEU A 203 -6.13 23.02 -9.59
N GLN A 204 -7.04 23.84 -9.05
CA GLN A 204 -8.37 23.37 -8.63
C GLN A 204 -9.21 22.87 -9.80
N SER A 205 -9.18 23.57 -10.94
CA SER A 205 -9.83 23.11 -12.16
C SER A 205 -9.25 21.78 -12.64
N ALA A 206 -7.92 21.64 -12.65
CA ALA A 206 -7.23 20.40 -13.01
C ALA A 206 -7.61 19.23 -12.09
N GLU A 207 -7.71 19.48 -10.79
CA GLU A 207 -8.12 18.48 -9.80
C GLU A 207 -9.54 17.98 -10.07
N VAL A 208 -10.51 18.88 -10.30
CA VAL A 208 -11.89 18.47 -10.59
C VAL A 208 -11.99 17.74 -11.93
N LEU A 209 -11.26 18.18 -12.96
CA LEU A 209 -11.18 17.48 -14.25
C LEU A 209 -10.53 16.08 -14.11
N SER A 210 -9.67 15.87 -13.11
CA SER A 210 -9.04 14.56 -12.89
C SER A 210 -10.01 13.46 -12.43
N TRP A 211 -11.19 13.85 -11.92
CA TRP A 211 -12.18 12.91 -11.36
C TRP A 211 -13.00 12.17 -12.42
N SER A 212 -12.91 12.54 -13.70
CA SER A 212 -13.54 11.83 -14.80
C SER A 212 -12.53 11.46 -15.89
N HIS A 213 -12.56 10.20 -16.32
CA HIS A 213 -11.72 9.68 -17.40
C HIS A 213 -11.82 10.52 -18.69
N SER A 214 -13.03 11.02 -19.00
CA SER A 214 -13.27 11.79 -20.23
C SER A 214 -12.57 13.15 -20.25
N THR A 215 -12.20 13.68 -19.07
CA THR A 215 -11.64 15.02 -18.90
C THR A 215 -10.15 15.01 -18.50
N TRP A 216 -9.51 13.85 -18.50
CA TRP A 216 -8.08 13.72 -18.20
C TRP A 216 -7.17 14.53 -19.13
N PRO A 217 -7.39 14.59 -20.46
CA PRO A 217 -6.58 15.43 -21.35
C PRO A 217 -6.64 16.92 -20.96
N GLU A 218 -7.82 17.42 -20.62
CA GLU A 218 -8.03 18.79 -20.17
C GLU A 218 -7.35 19.05 -18.83
N ALA A 219 -7.44 18.10 -17.89
CA ALA A 219 -6.74 18.18 -16.60
C ALA A 219 -5.22 18.30 -16.78
N ILE A 220 -4.63 17.46 -17.65
CA ILE A 220 -3.20 17.53 -17.99
C ILE A 220 -2.86 18.90 -18.60
N SER A 221 -3.70 19.41 -19.51
CA SER A 221 -3.51 20.74 -20.11
C SER A 221 -3.51 21.87 -19.06
N ARG A 222 -4.37 21.80 -18.03
CA ARG A 222 -4.36 22.77 -16.92
C ARG A 222 -3.08 22.67 -16.09
N TYR A 223 -2.62 21.46 -15.75
CA TYR A 223 -1.34 21.27 -15.07
C TYR A 223 -0.15 21.77 -15.90
N ASP A 224 -0.16 21.53 -17.21
CA ASP A 224 0.89 22.01 -18.12
C ASP A 224 0.96 23.53 -18.16
N ARG A 225 -0.18 24.23 -18.13
CA ARG A 225 -0.22 25.70 -18.02
C ARG A 225 0.36 26.21 -16.70
N VAL A 226 0.25 25.46 -15.60
CA VAL A 226 0.92 25.81 -14.34
C VAL A 226 2.42 25.60 -14.48
N LEU A 227 2.84 24.46 -15.02
CA LEU A 227 4.25 24.12 -15.19
C LEU A 227 4.98 25.01 -16.22
N GLN A 228 4.27 25.55 -17.20
CA GLN A 228 4.79 26.56 -18.13
C GLN A 228 5.11 27.89 -17.42
N GLN A 229 4.36 28.24 -16.38
CA GLN A 229 4.58 29.44 -15.59
C GLN A 229 5.65 29.20 -14.51
N ASN A 230 5.57 28.06 -13.85
CA ASN A 230 6.52 27.62 -12.83
C ASN A 230 6.77 26.12 -12.96
N GLY A 231 7.90 25.75 -13.59
CA GLY A 231 8.28 24.34 -13.76
C GLY A 231 8.56 23.58 -12.47
N ASN A 232 8.60 24.28 -11.33
CA ASN A 232 8.85 23.72 -10.00
C ASN A 232 7.60 23.72 -9.10
N ASP A 233 6.40 23.98 -9.62
CA ASP A 233 5.17 23.87 -8.82
C ASP A 233 4.90 22.39 -8.47
N THR A 234 5.14 22.03 -7.22
CA THR A 234 5.05 20.64 -6.74
C THR A 234 3.63 20.09 -6.76
N ARG A 235 2.60 20.95 -6.65
CA ARG A 235 1.18 20.55 -6.75
C ARG A 235 0.85 20.13 -8.17
N ALA A 236 1.29 20.91 -9.16
CA ALA A 236 1.11 20.58 -10.57
C ALA A 236 1.90 19.34 -10.99
N LEU A 237 3.16 19.22 -10.55
CA LEU A 237 3.98 18.04 -10.80
C LEU A 237 3.31 16.77 -10.25
N ALA A 238 2.88 16.78 -8.99
CA ALA A 238 2.23 15.63 -8.36
C ALA A 238 0.85 15.30 -8.96
N GLY A 239 0.05 16.32 -9.28
CA GLY A 239 -1.26 16.15 -9.92
C GLY A 239 -1.16 15.56 -11.33
N LYS A 240 -0.27 16.09 -12.16
CA LYS A 240 0.02 15.53 -13.50
C LYS A 240 0.60 14.13 -13.40
N ALA A 241 1.51 13.88 -12.47
CA ALA A 241 2.09 12.56 -12.24
C ALA A 241 1.01 11.51 -11.93
N GLN A 242 0.03 11.84 -11.09
CA GLN A 242 -1.07 10.93 -10.76
C GLN A 242 -1.90 10.55 -11.99
N LEU A 243 -2.22 11.52 -12.85
CA LEU A 243 -2.93 11.26 -14.10
C LEU A 243 -2.13 10.38 -15.06
N LEU A 244 -0.81 10.58 -15.14
CA LEU A 244 0.08 9.70 -15.91
C LEU A 244 0.07 8.27 -15.35
N VAL A 245 0.05 8.11 -14.02
CA VAL A 245 -0.07 6.78 -13.40
C VAL A 245 -1.39 6.12 -13.78
N TRP A 246 -2.52 6.83 -13.70
CA TRP A 246 -3.84 6.29 -14.05
C TRP A 246 -4.00 5.99 -15.55
N THR A 247 -3.28 6.69 -16.41
CA THR A 247 -3.24 6.45 -17.87
C THR A 247 -2.18 5.43 -18.30
N ASN A 248 -1.61 4.65 -17.37
CA ASN A 248 -0.59 3.62 -17.62
C ASN A 248 0.79 4.14 -18.08
N HIS A 249 1.08 5.43 -17.86
CA HIS A 249 2.38 6.07 -18.09
C HIS A 249 3.17 6.22 -16.77
N SER A 250 3.21 5.15 -15.95
CA SER A 250 3.79 5.20 -14.60
C SER A 250 5.30 5.50 -14.56
N ALA A 251 6.04 5.30 -15.66
CA ALA A 251 7.45 5.67 -15.73
C ALA A 251 7.65 7.20 -15.79
N GLU A 252 6.82 7.88 -16.58
CA GLU A 252 6.81 9.35 -16.67
C GLU A 252 6.27 9.96 -15.38
N GLY A 253 5.18 9.40 -14.83
CA GLY A 253 4.63 9.81 -13.54
C GLY A 253 5.66 9.71 -12.41
N LEU A 254 6.41 8.60 -12.33
CA LEU A 254 7.49 8.45 -11.35
C LEU A 254 8.58 9.52 -11.50
N THR A 255 8.90 9.93 -12.73
CA THR A 255 9.88 10.98 -12.99
C THR A 255 9.40 12.32 -12.43
N LEU A 256 8.12 12.65 -12.64
CA LEU A 256 7.53 13.87 -12.11
C LEU A 256 7.41 13.86 -10.58
N TYR A 257 7.04 12.73 -9.96
CA TYR A 257 7.05 12.62 -8.49
C TYR A 257 8.45 12.83 -7.92
N LYS A 258 9.48 12.23 -8.53
CA LYS A 258 10.87 12.45 -8.10
C LYS A 258 11.30 13.90 -8.26
N GLN A 259 10.91 14.57 -9.34
CA GLN A 259 11.16 16.00 -9.50
C GLN A 259 10.49 16.82 -8.39
N ALA A 260 9.23 16.52 -8.05
CA ALA A 260 8.54 17.17 -6.94
C ALA A 260 9.25 16.94 -5.60
N LEU A 261 9.75 15.74 -5.33
CA LEU A 261 10.47 15.40 -4.10
C LEU A 261 11.87 16.01 -4.01
N VAL A 262 12.51 16.36 -5.12
CA VAL A 262 13.75 17.15 -5.12
C VAL A 262 13.48 18.58 -4.63
N ILE A 263 12.32 19.14 -4.99
CA ILE A 263 11.93 20.51 -4.62
C ILE A 263 11.38 20.55 -3.19
N ASP A 264 10.48 19.61 -2.86
CA ASP A 264 9.88 19.45 -1.54
C ASP A 264 9.96 17.97 -1.11
N PRO A 265 11.00 17.59 -0.34
CA PRO A 265 11.19 16.22 0.13
C PRO A 265 10.09 15.68 1.03
N ARG A 266 9.20 16.54 1.55
CA ARG A 266 8.10 16.15 2.45
C ARG A 266 6.74 16.26 1.78
N ASN A 267 6.69 16.43 0.46
CA ASN A 267 5.44 16.54 -0.28
C ASN A 267 4.60 15.24 -0.15
N PRO A 268 3.45 15.26 0.53
CA PRO A 268 2.70 14.05 0.84
C PRO A 268 2.14 13.38 -0.41
N SER A 269 1.65 14.16 -1.38
CA SER A 269 1.09 13.64 -2.63
C SER A 269 2.15 12.95 -3.50
N ALA A 270 3.37 13.48 -3.54
CA ALA A 270 4.47 12.88 -4.29
C ALA A 270 5.04 11.63 -3.60
N LEU A 271 5.22 11.66 -2.28
CA LEU A 271 5.63 10.50 -1.48
C LEU A 271 4.62 9.34 -1.63
N ARG A 272 3.32 9.62 -1.48
CA ARG A 272 2.24 8.65 -1.67
C ARG A 272 2.22 8.10 -3.10
N GLY A 273 2.33 8.97 -4.10
CA GLY A 273 2.29 8.57 -5.51
C GLY A 273 3.48 7.69 -5.93
N GLU A 274 4.68 7.99 -5.42
CA GLU A 274 5.83 7.10 -5.60
C GLU A 274 5.65 5.77 -4.87
N ALA A 275 5.13 5.78 -3.63
CA ALA A 275 4.79 4.57 -2.90
C ALA A 275 3.79 3.69 -3.66
N GLU A 276 2.74 4.28 -4.26
CA GLU A 276 1.76 3.55 -5.09
C GLU A 276 2.44 2.82 -6.25
N ILE A 277 3.35 3.50 -6.97
CA ILE A 277 4.09 2.91 -8.09
C ILE A 277 5.00 1.78 -7.60
N LEU A 278 5.69 1.97 -6.47
CA LEU A 278 6.59 0.97 -5.90
C LEU A 278 5.82 -0.26 -5.39
N ASN A 279 4.66 -0.07 -4.75
CA ASN A 279 3.75 -1.14 -4.36
C ASN A 279 3.32 -1.97 -5.57
N ARG A 280 2.88 -1.32 -6.66
CA ARG A 280 2.50 -2.00 -7.91
C ARG A 280 3.66 -2.78 -8.55
N ARG A 281 4.91 -2.35 -8.31
CA ARG A 281 6.13 -3.00 -8.82
C ARG A 281 6.71 -4.06 -7.87
N GLY A 282 6.12 -4.25 -6.68
CA GLY A 282 6.60 -5.20 -5.68
C GLY A 282 7.76 -4.70 -4.81
N PHE A 283 8.13 -3.43 -4.89
CA PHE A 283 9.15 -2.81 -4.04
C PHE A 283 8.53 -2.33 -2.72
N PHE A 284 7.98 -3.28 -1.95
CA PHE A 284 7.15 -2.98 -0.78
C PHE A 284 7.93 -2.34 0.37
N LEU A 285 9.22 -2.65 0.53
CA LEU A 285 10.05 -2.07 1.60
C LEU A 285 10.25 -0.57 1.37
N GLU A 286 10.64 -0.20 0.15
CA GLU A 286 10.81 1.18 -0.26
C GLU A 286 9.46 1.93 -0.28
N ALA A 287 8.40 1.29 -0.78
CA ALA A 287 7.05 1.85 -0.76
C ALA A 287 6.58 2.17 0.66
N ARG A 288 6.78 1.25 1.60
CA ARG A 288 6.42 1.44 3.01
C ARG A 288 7.14 2.63 3.63
N GLN A 289 8.42 2.81 3.34
CA GLN A 289 9.19 3.94 3.85
C GLN A 289 8.63 5.28 3.37
N LEU A 290 8.29 5.38 2.09
CA LEU A 290 7.71 6.61 1.51
C LEU A 290 6.28 6.85 2.01
N ALA A 291 5.43 5.81 2.05
CA ALA A 291 4.08 5.90 2.59
C ALA A 291 4.08 6.30 4.07
N GLN A 292 5.04 5.81 4.86
CA GLN A 292 5.20 6.20 6.26
C GLN A 292 5.58 7.68 6.40
N GLN A 293 6.47 8.19 5.53
CA GLN A 293 6.82 9.61 5.51
C GLN A 293 5.62 10.49 5.12
N ALA A 294 4.86 10.07 4.12
CA ALA A 294 3.61 10.74 3.73
C ALA A 294 2.60 10.75 4.90
N HIS A 295 2.45 9.62 5.59
CA HIS A 295 1.55 9.48 6.74
C HIS A 295 1.95 10.42 7.87
N THR A 296 3.25 10.58 8.16
CA THR A 296 3.71 11.54 9.18
C THR A 296 3.34 12.99 8.84
N GLY A 297 3.32 13.35 7.56
CA GLY A 297 2.91 14.69 7.10
C GLY A 297 1.39 14.89 7.07
N ALA A 298 0.63 13.85 6.76
CA ALA A 298 -0.84 13.89 6.66
C ALA A 298 -1.47 12.58 7.20
N PRO A 299 -1.59 12.40 8.54
CA PRO A 299 -2.03 11.13 9.14
C PRO A 299 -3.47 10.73 8.79
N ALA A 300 -4.31 11.71 8.43
CA ALA A 300 -5.71 11.52 8.09
C ALA A 300 -5.97 11.29 6.59
N ASP A 301 -4.92 11.19 5.76
CA ASP A 301 -5.09 10.90 4.32
C ASP A 301 -5.33 9.40 4.09
N ASP A 302 -6.59 9.06 3.83
CA ASP A 302 -7.06 7.70 3.56
C ASP A 302 -6.26 7.00 2.44
N ARG A 303 -5.87 7.73 1.39
CA ARG A 303 -5.10 7.14 0.28
C ARG A 303 -3.69 6.76 0.72
N THR A 304 -3.06 7.59 1.56
CA THR A 304 -1.75 7.28 2.13
C THR A 304 -1.83 6.09 3.08
N ASN A 305 -2.86 6.04 3.94
CA ASN A 305 -3.09 4.91 4.86
C ASN A 305 -3.32 3.60 4.09
N LEU A 306 -4.04 3.64 2.97
CA LEU A 306 -4.21 2.49 2.09
C LEU A 306 -2.89 2.04 1.43
N GLU A 307 -2.06 2.97 0.96
CA GLU A 307 -0.74 2.60 0.39
C GLU A 307 0.23 2.05 1.43
N LEU A 308 0.17 2.56 2.66
CA LEU A 308 0.92 1.99 3.79
C LEU A 308 0.45 0.56 4.08
N ALA A 309 -0.86 0.33 4.14
CA ALA A 309 -1.44 -1.00 4.32
C ALA A 309 -1.04 -1.97 3.20
N ARG A 310 -1.07 -1.53 1.93
CA ARG A 310 -0.62 -2.35 0.78
C ARG A 310 0.85 -2.73 0.88
N ALA A 311 1.70 -1.80 1.30
CA ALA A 311 3.11 -2.06 1.49
C ALA A 311 3.34 -3.07 2.63
N ASP A 312 2.62 -2.92 3.74
CA ASP A 312 2.65 -3.86 4.85
C ASP A 312 2.09 -5.25 4.47
N ILE A 313 1.03 -5.34 3.65
CA ILE A 313 0.53 -6.62 3.08
C ILE A 313 1.60 -7.29 2.23
N GLY A 314 2.25 -6.55 1.33
CA GLY A 314 3.33 -7.08 0.49
C GLY A 314 4.56 -7.53 1.28
N LEU A 315 4.77 -6.92 2.45
CA LEU A 315 5.76 -7.34 3.45
C LEU A 315 5.23 -8.36 4.45
N GLN A 316 4.02 -8.92 4.29
CA GLN A 316 3.41 -9.86 5.24
C GLN A 316 3.30 -9.37 6.70
N ARG A 317 3.25 -8.05 6.89
CA ARG A 317 3.05 -7.37 8.19
C ARG A 317 1.57 -7.14 8.46
N PHE A 318 0.78 -8.21 8.47
CA PHE A 318 -0.68 -8.11 8.45
C PHE A 318 -1.27 -7.37 9.66
N THR A 319 -0.62 -7.40 10.84
CA THR A 319 -1.05 -6.60 12.00
C THR A 319 -0.89 -5.10 11.75
N ALA A 320 0.25 -4.67 11.20
CA ALA A 320 0.47 -3.27 10.85
C ALA A 320 -0.46 -2.82 9.72
N ALA A 321 -0.67 -3.68 8.72
CA ALA A 321 -1.63 -3.42 7.66
C ALA A 321 -3.07 -3.25 8.18
N ARG A 322 -3.51 -4.07 9.15
CA ARG A 322 -4.81 -3.91 9.83
C ARG A 322 -4.91 -2.54 10.48
N ASP A 323 -3.88 -2.13 11.21
CA ASP A 323 -3.87 -0.86 11.95
C ASP A 323 -3.90 0.34 10.98
N ALA A 324 -3.17 0.25 9.86
CA ALA A 324 -3.22 1.24 8.78
C ALA A 324 -4.61 1.30 8.11
N LEU A 325 -5.24 0.15 7.83
CA LEU A 325 -6.61 0.11 7.28
C LEU A 325 -7.67 0.63 8.26
N ALA A 326 -7.47 0.47 9.57
CA ALA A 326 -8.38 1.01 10.57
C ALA A 326 -8.39 2.55 10.60
N ALA A 327 -7.33 3.18 10.09
CA ALA A 327 -7.22 4.62 9.93
C ALA A 327 -7.82 5.15 8.60
N VAL A 328 -8.39 4.28 7.76
CA VAL A 328 -9.05 4.67 6.51
C VAL A 328 -10.54 4.89 6.76
N SER A 329 -11.03 6.11 6.53
CA SER A 329 -12.43 6.47 6.70
C SER A 329 -13.30 6.17 5.47
N ASP A 330 -12.77 6.35 4.26
CA ASP A 330 -13.45 6.08 3.00
C ASP A 330 -13.29 4.60 2.56
N SER A 331 -14.26 3.78 2.94
CA SER A 331 -14.32 2.37 2.53
C SER A 331 -14.55 2.13 1.03
N TYR A 332 -14.90 3.17 0.26
CA TYR A 332 -15.12 3.08 -1.19
C TYR A 332 -13.84 3.29 -2.01
N LEU A 333 -12.70 3.53 -1.34
CA LEU A 333 -11.43 3.63 -2.03
C LEU A 333 -11.13 2.37 -2.86
N PRO A 334 -10.62 2.52 -4.09
CA PRO A 334 -10.23 1.40 -4.92
C PRO A 334 -9.25 0.46 -4.20
N ASP A 335 -9.59 -0.82 -4.18
CA ASP A 335 -8.85 -1.92 -3.54
C ASP A 335 -8.82 -1.91 -2.00
N PHE A 336 -9.55 -1.01 -1.32
CA PHE A 336 -9.68 -1.05 0.14
C PHE A 336 -10.23 -2.40 0.62
N GLU A 337 -11.36 -2.84 0.06
CA GLU A 337 -11.96 -4.13 0.38
C GLU A 337 -11.05 -5.32 0.08
N PHE A 338 -10.26 -5.23 -1.00
CA PHE A 338 -9.28 -6.24 -1.33
C PHE A 338 -8.17 -6.30 -0.27
N ALA A 339 -7.59 -5.15 0.09
CA ALA A 339 -6.56 -5.07 1.13
C ALA A 339 -7.10 -5.59 2.48
N ARG A 340 -8.35 -5.26 2.83
CA ARG A 340 -9.03 -5.76 4.04
C ARG A 340 -9.17 -7.28 4.04
N GLN A 341 -9.54 -7.87 2.91
CA GLN A 341 -9.66 -9.33 2.77
C GLN A 341 -8.29 -10.01 2.88
N GLU A 342 -7.25 -9.47 2.26
CA GLU A 342 -5.89 -10.03 2.38
C GLU A 342 -5.37 -9.97 3.82
N VAL A 343 -5.64 -8.88 4.56
CA VAL A 343 -5.34 -8.77 5.99
C VAL A 343 -6.12 -9.79 6.81
N HIS A 344 -7.41 -9.95 6.55
CA HIS A 344 -8.23 -10.96 7.23
C HIS A 344 -7.69 -12.38 7.01
N ARG A 345 -7.26 -12.73 5.79
CA ARG A 345 -6.65 -14.04 5.52
C ARG A 345 -5.28 -14.21 6.18
N GLY A 346 -4.45 -13.16 6.16
CA GLY A 346 -3.14 -13.18 6.79
C GLY A 346 -3.20 -13.35 8.32
N LEU A 347 -4.20 -12.71 8.96
CA LEU A 347 -4.46 -12.80 10.41
C LEU A 347 -5.46 -13.89 10.79
N GLY A 348 -6.06 -14.57 9.82
CA GLY A 348 -7.10 -15.56 10.02
C GLY A 348 -6.53 -16.96 10.23
N THR A 349 -7.24 -17.77 11.02
CA THR A 349 -7.02 -19.22 11.02
C THR A 349 -7.63 -19.79 9.75
N TYR A 350 -7.00 -20.77 9.12
CA TYR A 350 -7.60 -21.49 8.01
C TYR A 350 -7.50 -23.00 8.21
N MET A 351 -8.47 -23.70 7.62
CA MET A 351 -8.39 -25.13 7.39
C MET A 351 -8.27 -25.39 5.89
N GLU A 352 -7.43 -26.33 5.52
CA GLU A 352 -7.25 -26.80 4.14
C GLU A 352 -7.54 -28.30 4.07
N PHE A 353 -8.29 -28.69 3.04
CA PHE A 353 -8.59 -30.07 2.71
C PHE A 353 -8.03 -30.36 1.33
N GLY A 354 -7.13 -31.32 1.24
CA GLY A 354 -6.51 -31.73 0.00
C GLY A 354 -6.79 -33.17 -0.36
N TYR A 355 -6.79 -33.42 -1.67
CA TYR A 355 -6.79 -34.74 -2.27
C TYR A 355 -5.76 -34.79 -3.39
N GLY A 356 -4.85 -35.75 -3.31
CA GLY A 356 -3.79 -35.98 -4.27
C GLY A 356 -3.87 -37.38 -4.88
N LEU A 357 -3.71 -37.47 -6.18
CA LEU A 357 -3.62 -38.72 -6.93
C LEU A 357 -2.29 -38.76 -7.69
N ARG A 358 -1.43 -39.71 -7.34
CA ARG A 358 -0.18 -39.98 -8.07
C ARG A 358 -0.30 -41.27 -8.86
N LYS A 359 0.02 -41.19 -10.16
CA LYS A 359 0.13 -42.33 -11.07
C LYS A 359 1.53 -42.39 -11.69
N ALA A 360 2.24 -43.50 -11.53
CA ALA A 360 3.59 -43.71 -12.00
C ALA A 360 3.75 -45.10 -12.63
N HIS A 361 4.11 -45.17 -13.91
CA HIS A 361 4.01 -46.37 -14.76
C HIS A 361 4.79 -47.60 -14.22
N GLN A 362 5.84 -47.39 -13.42
CA GLN A 362 6.73 -48.47 -12.91
C GLN A 362 6.91 -48.45 -11.38
N ASN A 363 6.26 -47.53 -10.67
CA ASN A 363 6.56 -47.18 -9.28
C ASN A 363 5.32 -47.32 -8.38
N ALA A 364 5.40 -46.85 -7.13
CA ALA A 364 4.24 -46.81 -6.26
C ALA A 364 3.21 -45.76 -6.74
N ASP A 365 1.94 -46.13 -6.84
CA ASP A 365 0.83 -45.19 -6.98
C ASP A 365 0.33 -44.81 -5.59
N TYR A 366 -0.31 -43.65 -5.46
CA TYR A 366 -1.04 -43.36 -4.23
C TYR A 366 -2.25 -42.46 -4.43
N ASN A 367 -3.19 -42.64 -3.50
CA ASN A 367 -4.22 -41.68 -3.15
C ASN A 367 -3.85 -41.07 -1.80
N ARG A 368 -3.81 -39.75 -1.71
CA ARG A 368 -3.52 -39.02 -0.47
C ARG A 368 -4.67 -38.08 -0.17
N PHE A 369 -5.12 -38.10 1.07
CA PHE A 369 -5.98 -37.05 1.62
C PHE A 369 -5.16 -36.27 2.63
N ASP A 370 -5.37 -34.96 2.69
CA ASP A 370 -4.68 -34.10 3.64
C ASP A 370 -5.64 -33.14 4.32
N VAL A 371 -5.45 -32.94 5.62
CA VAL A 371 -6.10 -31.89 6.40
C VAL A 371 -5.03 -31.06 7.05
N ALA A 372 -5.00 -29.76 6.75
CA ALA A 372 -4.13 -28.82 7.41
C ALA A 372 -4.95 -27.81 8.23
N LEU A 373 -4.56 -27.60 9.48
CA LEU A 373 -5.03 -26.48 10.29
C LEU A 373 -3.88 -25.51 10.47
N SER A 374 -4.08 -24.27 10.05
CA SER A 374 -3.04 -23.25 10.08
C SER A 374 -3.55 -22.03 10.83
N THR A 375 -2.77 -21.54 11.78
CA THR A 375 -3.17 -20.42 12.64
C THR A 375 -2.01 -19.45 12.83
N PRO A 376 -2.25 -18.13 12.79
CA PRO A 376 -1.23 -17.17 13.12
C PRO A 376 -0.91 -17.27 14.61
N VAL A 377 0.38 -17.19 14.93
CA VAL A 377 0.89 -17.12 16.30
C VAL A 377 1.57 -15.76 16.50
N ALA A 378 2.31 -15.56 17.58
CA ALA A 378 2.95 -14.27 17.87
C ALA A 378 3.84 -13.77 16.70
N GLY A 379 3.70 -12.47 16.38
CA GLY A 379 4.41 -11.81 15.28
C GLY A 379 3.86 -12.18 13.90
N SER A 380 4.72 -12.12 12.87
CA SER A 380 4.42 -12.60 11.51
C SER A 380 4.73 -14.10 11.36
N SER A 381 4.30 -14.89 12.34
CA SER A 381 4.58 -16.33 12.39
C SER A 381 3.29 -17.13 12.25
N ARG A 382 3.38 -18.29 11.62
CA ARG A 382 2.22 -19.15 11.39
C ARG A 382 2.57 -20.60 11.71
N LEU A 383 1.75 -21.21 12.56
CA LEU A 383 1.86 -22.61 12.94
C LEU A 383 0.84 -23.41 12.13
N THR A 384 1.32 -24.45 11.46
CA THR A 384 0.47 -25.34 10.66
C THR A 384 0.65 -26.77 11.12
N PHE A 385 -0.46 -27.42 11.44
CA PHE A 385 -0.54 -28.86 11.67
C PHE A 385 -1.13 -29.53 10.44
N LEU A 386 -0.52 -30.62 10.01
CA LEU A 386 -0.88 -31.36 8.81
C LEU A 386 -1.04 -32.84 9.18
N TYR A 387 -2.13 -33.44 8.71
CA TYR A 387 -2.37 -34.87 8.76
C TYR A 387 -2.64 -35.38 7.35
N GLU A 388 -1.82 -36.33 6.89
CA GLU A 388 -1.90 -36.90 5.54
C GLU A 388 -1.99 -38.44 5.58
N PRO A 389 -3.20 -39.02 5.67
CA PRO A 389 -3.39 -40.43 5.38
C PRO A 389 -3.13 -40.71 3.89
N THR A 390 -2.29 -41.71 3.62
CA THR A 390 -1.94 -42.12 2.26
C THR A 390 -2.25 -43.59 2.05
N LEU A 391 -2.97 -43.91 0.97
CA LEU A 391 -3.20 -45.25 0.45
C LEU A 391 -2.27 -45.46 -0.74
N TYR A 392 -1.30 -46.37 -0.58
CA TYR A 392 -0.36 -46.74 -1.63
C TYR A 392 -0.85 -47.99 -2.37
N GLU A 393 -0.73 -47.95 -3.68
CA GLU A 393 -0.97 -49.06 -4.59
C GLU A 393 0.36 -49.43 -5.26
N THR A 394 0.77 -50.69 -5.19
CA THR A 394 1.99 -51.16 -5.86
C THR A 394 1.73 -52.47 -6.58
N GLN A 395 2.63 -52.87 -7.48
CA GLN A 395 2.52 -54.16 -8.17
C GLN A 395 2.58 -55.37 -7.21
N ALA A 396 3.20 -55.21 -6.04
CA ALA A 396 3.39 -56.29 -5.09
C ALA A 396 2.33 -56.29 -3.97
N GLN A 397 2.16 -55.15 -3.28
CA GLN A 397 1.25 -55.05 -2.13
C GLN A 397 0.77 -53.62 -1.92
N ASN A 398 -0.54 -53.47 -1.64
CA ASN A 398 -1.11 -52.20 -1.19
C ASN A 398 -0.89 -52.01 0.31
N PHE A 399 -0.61 -50.78 0.74
CA PHE A 399 -0.38 -50.45 2.14
C PHE A 399 -0.78 -49.00 2.41
N ASN A 400 -0.92 -48.67 3.70
CA ASN A 400 -1.32 -47.34 4.13
C ASN A 400 -0.25 -46.73 5.04
N SER A 401 -0.16 -45.41 5.01
CA SER A 401 0.58 -44.63 6.00
C SER A 401 -0.28 -43.51 6.58
N ASN A 402 0.09 -43.07 7.77
CA ASN A 402 -0.42 -41.86 8.38
C ASN A 402 0.77 -40.94 8.63
N TYR A 403 0.79 -39.80 7.95
CA TYR A 403 1.81 -38.79 8.16
C TYR A 403 1.26 -37.64 9.01
N PHE A 404 2.03 -37.23 10.00
CA PHE A 404 1.73 -36.09 10.86
C PHE A 404 2.88 -35.11 10.77
N GLN A 405 2.58 -33.83 10.57
CA GLN A 405 3.58 -32.77 10.52
C GLN A 405 3.12 -31.55 11.29
N ALA A 406 4.07 -30.93 11.99
CA ALA A 406 3.95 -29.56 12.46
C ALA A 406 4.97 -28.71 11.70
N SER A 407 4.57 -27.51 11.29
CA SER A 407 5.46 -26.55 10.64
C SER A 407 5.25 -25.14 11.16
N LEU A 408 6.33 -24.38 11.23
CA LEU A 408 6.37 -23.01 11.66
C LEU A 408 7.00 -22.17 10.55
N ASP A 409 6.17 -21.36 9.91
CA ASP A 409 6.61 -20.28 9.04
C ASP A 409 6.84 -19.04 9.88
N THR A 410 7.98 -18.36 9.71
CA THR A 410 8.29 -17.14 10.46
C THR A 410 8.88 -16.11 9.55
N GLN A 411 8.39 -14.88 9.66
CA GLN A 411 9.06 -13.73 9.09
C GLN A 411 9.79 -12.98 10.20
N VAL A 412 11.08 -13.26 10.33
CA VAL A 412 11.96 -12.66 11.36
C VAL A 412 12.17 -11.16 11.08
N SER A 413 12.20 -10.77 9.80
CA SER A 413 12.25 -9.37 9.35
C SER A 413 11.71 -9.23 7.92
N ASP A 414 11.62 -7.99 7.43
CA ASP A 414 11.27 -7.67 6.03
C ASP A 414 12.19 -8.34 4.98
N ARG A 415 13.33 -8.90 5.42
CA ARG A 415 14.35 -9.53 4.56
C ARG A 415 14.65 -10.98 4.92
N VAL A 416 14.08 -11.52 6.00
CA VAL A 416 14.42 -12.84 6.52
C VAL A 416 13.14 -13.63 6.76
N THR A 417 13.00 -14.76 6.08
CA THR A 417 11.94 -15.73 6.34
C THR A 417 12.53 -17.09 6.65
N THR A 418 11.87 -17.83 7.53
CA THR A 418 12.22 -19.20 7.88
C THR A 418 11.02 -20.11 7.75
N HIS A 419 11.25 -21.34 7.33
CA HIS A 419 10.27 -22.42 7.36
C HIS A 419 10.91 -23.59 8.09
N ILE A 420 10.31 -24.03 9.18
CA ILE A 420 10.75 -25.18 9.96
C ILE A 420 9.63 -26.19 9.97
N TYR A 421 9.92 -27.46 9.74
CA TYR A 421 8.95 -28.52 9.89
C TYR A 421 9.55 -29.75 10.55
N GLY A 422 8.70 -30.50 11.24
CA GLY A 422 9.02 -31.80 11.79
C GLY A 422 7.79 -32.69 11.63
N GLY A 423 8.02 -33.92 11.21
CA GLY A 423 6.96 -34.88 10.96
C GLY A 423 7.36 -36.30 11.25
N ALA A 424 6.37 -37.18 11.20
CA ALA A 424 6.57 -38.60 11.33
C ALA A 424 5.58 -39.36 10.45
N GLU A 425 6.10 -40.35 9.72
CA GLU A 425 5.30 -41.27 8.93
C GLU A 425 5.16 -42.60 9.67
N VAL A 426 3.91 -43.01 9.89
CA VAL A 426 3.54 -44.23 10.60
C VAL A 426 2.94 -45.22 9.61
N PHE A 427 3.54 -46.41 9.55
CA PHE A 427 3.04 -47.54 8.78
C PHE A 427 2.68 -48.70 9.72
N ASN A 428 1.80 -49.59 9.27
CA ASN A 428 1.49 -50.80 10.03
C ASN A 428 2.70 -51.74 10.07
N ASN A 429 3.11 -52.14 11.29
CA ASN A 429 4.18 -53.09 11.58
C ASN A 429 5.57 -52.70 11.04
N VAL A 430 5.83 -51.41 10.84
CA VAL A 430 7.14 -50.88 10.44
C VAL A 430 7.51 -49.77 11.42
N PRO A 431 8.79 -49.62 11.81
CA PRO A 431 9.22 -48.50 12.65
C PRO A 431 8.78 -47.14 12.11
N VAL A 432 8.40 -46.25 13.01
CA VAL A 432 8.06 -44.86 12.69
C VAL A 432 9.31 -44.16 12.15
N ALA A 433 9.18 -43.47 11.03
CA ALA A 433 10.26 -42.65 10.49
C ALA A 433 9.98 -41.18 10.77
N ALA A 434 10.97 -40.50 11.31
CA ALA A 434 10.94 -39.06 11.56
C ALA A 434 11.56 -38.30 10.39
N ASP A 435 10.89 -37.20 10.05
CA ASP A 435 11.20 -36.28 8.97
C ASP A 435 11.30 -34.86 9.55
N GLY A 436 11.98 -33.98 8.83
CA GLY A 436 12.03 -32.59 9.24
C GLY A 436 13.01 -31.77 8.43
N GLY A 437 12.86 -30.46 8.50
CA GLY A 437 13.71 -29.57 7.77
C GLY A 437 13.62 -28.14 8.23
N PHE A 438 14.56 -27.36 7.72
CA PHE A 438 14.72 -25.95 7.97
C PHE A 438 15.11 -25.28 6.66
N ASN A 439 14.39 -24.23 6.29
CA ASN A 439 14.73 -23.35 5.19
C ASN A 439 14.85 -21.92 5.71
N LEU A 440 15.90 -21.23 5.33
CA LEU A 440 16.12 -19.81 5.56
C LEU A 440 16.24 -19.10 4.21
N HIS A 441 15.42 -18.07 4.01
CA HIS A 441 15.61 -17.13 2.92
C HIS A 441 16.04 -15.77 3.46
N PHE A 442 17.10 -15.22 2.90
CA PHE A 442 17.60 -13.89 3.25
C PHE A 442 17.77 -13.01 2.00
N LYS A 443 17.21 -11.81 2.05
CA LYS A 443 17.24 -10.83 0.95
C LYS A 443 18.12 -9.63 1.32
N PRO A 444 19.44 -9.65 1.05
CA PRO A 444 20.30 -8.51 1.32
C PRO A 444 19.91 -7.28 0.48
N ARG A 445 19.32 -7.51 -0.70
CA ARG A 445 18.72 -6.51 -1.59
C ARG A 445 17.39 -7.05 -2.11
N SER A 446 16.49 -6.18 -2.55
CA SER A 446 15.21 -6.59 -3.15
C SER A 446 15.38 -7.46 -4.41
N SER A 447 16.51 -7.33 -5.10
CA SER A 447 16.88 -8.10 -6.30
C SER A 447 17.65 -9.40 -6.03
N THR A 448 17.99 -9.73 -4.78
CA THR A 448 18.86 -10.89 -4.48
C THR A 448 18.30 -11.67 -3.31
N THR A 449 18.14 -12.98 -3.48
CA THR A 449 17.70 -13.90 -2.42
C THR A 449 18.76 -14.98 -2.23
N PHE A 450 19.20 -15.18 -0.99
CA PHE A 450 19.98 -16.33 -0.58
C PHE A 450 19.06 -17.35 0.08
N LYS A 451 19.29 -18.63 -0.19
CA LYS A 451 18.64 -19.77 0.42
C LYS A 451 19.67 -20.61 1.16
N ILE A 452 19.32 -21.06 2.36
CA ILE A 452 20.03 -22.10 3.09
C ILE A 452 18.99 -23.09 3.59
N GLY A 453 19.15 -24.36 3.24
CA GLY A 453 18.21 -25.42 3.58
C GLY A 453 18.90 -26.64 4.18
N PHE A 454 18.21 -27.32 5.08
CA PHE A 454 18.50 -28.69 5.48
C PHE A 454 17.21 -29.45 5.54
N SER A 455 17.17 -30.66 5.00
CA SER A 455 15.98 -31.50 5.07
C SER A 455 16.31 -32.96 5.26
N ARG A 456 15.41 -33.64 5.94
CA ARG A 456 15.30 -35.08 6.04
C ARG A 456 13.91 -35.47 5.54
N ASP A 457 13.84 -36.01 4.33
CA ASP A 457 12.57 -36.24 3.63
C ASP A 457 12.38 -37.69 3.16
N PRO A 458 11.14 -38.19 3.14
CA PRO A 458 10.77 -39.52 2.64
C PRO A 458 11.03 -39.66 1.14
N ILE A 459 11.69 -40.75 0.75
CA ILE A 459 11.79 -41.15 -0.66
C ILE A 459 10.63 -42.09 -0.98
N GLN A 460 9.66 -41.58 -1.72
CA GLN A 460 8.39 -42.27 -1.98
C GLN A 460 8.34 -42.93 -3.36
N GLU A 461 9.46 -43.33 -3.94
CA GLU A 461 9.51 -43.81 -5.34
C GLU A 461 9.18 -45.30 -5.49
N SER A 462 9.52 -46.15 -4.51
CA SER A 462 9.24 -47.58 -4.55
C SER A 462 8.69 -48.12 -3.23
N LEU A 463 8.24 -49.38 -3.24
CA LEU A 463 7.85 -50.09 -2.01
C LEU A 463 9.00 -50.11 -0.99
N LEU A 464 10.22 -50.44 -1.44
CA LEU A 464 11.42 -50.43 -0.59
C LEU A 464 11.67 -49.03 -0.03
N SER A 465 11.75 -48.00 -0.87
CA SER A 465 12.10 -46.66 -0.40
C SER A 465 11.04 -46.08 0.54
N THR A 466 9.76 -46.38 0.28
CA THR A 466 8.62 -45.83 1.02
C THR A 466 8.41 -46.53 2.36
N ARG A 467 8.26 -47.86 2.37
CA ARG A 467 7.87 -48.65 3.55
C ARG A 467 8.99 -49.58 4.06
N GLY A 468 9.97 -49.89 3.23
CA GLY A 468 10.90 -51.00 3.46
C GLY A 468 10.30 -52.35 3.03
N ILE A 469 11.15 -53.37 2.92
CA ILE A 469 10.79 -54.74 2.56
C ILE A 469 11.58 -55.75 3.41
N ASP A 470 10.99 -56.92 3.64
CA ASP A 470 11.69 -58.05 4.24
C ASP A 470 12.22 -58.99 3.13
N VAL A 471 13.52 -59.30 3.16
CA VAL A 471 14.17 -60.24 2.24
C VAL A 471 14.86 -61.33 3.06
N GLY A 472 14.28 -62.53 3.08
CA GLY A 472 14.76 -63.63 3.92
C GLY A 472 14.59 -63.31 5.41
N SER A 473 15.69 -63.30 6.17
CA SER A 473 15.72 -62.94 7.60
C SER A 473 16.16 -61.49 7.86
N GLN A 474 16.37 -60.70 6.81
CA GLN A 474 16.83 -59.31 6.92
C GLN A 474 15.72 -58.34 6.49
N THR A 475 15.50 -57.30 7.29
CA THR A 475 14.59 -56.19 6.97
C THR A 475 15.39 -55.04 6.37
N PHE A 476 15.04 -54.63 5.16
CA PHE A 476 15.54 -53.41 4.54
C PHE A 476 14.53 -52.30 4.79
N GLY A 477 14.95 -51.23 5.48
CA GLY A 477 14.03 -50.21 5.95
C GLY A 477 13.76 -49.11 4.94
N GLN A 478 12.94 -48.16 5.37
CA GLN A 478 12.58 -46.96 4.61
C GLN A 478 13.81 -46.12 4.29
N VAL A 479 13.75 -45.42 3.16
CA VAL A 479 14.81 -44.52 2.69
C VAL A 479 14.44 -43.08 3.02
N ARG A 480 15.41 -42.33 3.53
CA ARG A 480 15.34 -40.88 3.73
C ARG A 480 16.52 -40.19 3.05
N SER A 481 16.22 -39.11 2.33
CA SER A 481 17.26 -38.17 1.90
C SER A 481 17.60 -37.24 3.06
N ASN A 482 18.89 -36.98 3.28
CA ASN A 482 19.36 -36.02 4.28
C ASN A 482 20.22 -35.01 3.52
N LEU A 483 19.62 -33.89 3.15
CA LEU A 483 20.22 -32.94 2.22
C LEU A 483 20.43 -31.59 2.89
N ALA A 484 21.55 -30.96 2.55
CA ALA A 484 21.80 -29.55 2.79
C ALA A 484 21.82 -28.84 1.45
N ASP A 485 21.22 -27.66 1.37
CA ASP A 485 21.25 -26.83 0.18
C ASP A 485 21.64 -25.38 0.47
N ILE A 486 22.35 -24.78 -0.48
CA ILE A 486 22.65 -23.36 -0.50
C ILE A 486 22.33 -22.82 -1.90
N GLY A 487 21.65 -21.69 -1.94
CA GLY A 487 21.16 -21.11 -3.19
C GLY A 487 21.31 -19.61 -3.24
N ILE A 488 21.48 -19.08 -4.43
CA ILE A 488 21.38 -17.65 -4.72
C ILE A 488 20.50 -17.45 -5.95
N SER A 489 19.56 -16.52 -5.85
CA SER A 489 18.81 -16.02 -7.00
C SER A 489 18.93 -14.51 -7.11
N TYR A 490 18.96 -14.04 -8.34
CA TYR A 490 19.06 -12.63 -8.70
C TYR A 490 17.98 -12.28 -9.71
N TYR A 491 17.29 -11.15 -9.52
CA TYR A 491 16.32 -10.62 -10.47
C TYR A 491 16.58 -9.15 -10.78
N ASN A 492 16.70 -8.84 -12.07
CA ASN A 492 16.79 -7.50 -12.59
C ASN A 492 15.46 -7.10 -13.24
N SER A 493 14.67 -6.27 -12.55
CA SER A 493 13.38 -5.81 -13.03
C SER A 493 13.45 -4.94 -14.28
N ALA A 494 14.53 -4.15 -14.45
CA ALA A 494 14.70 -3.24 -15.59
C ALA A 494 14.93 -4.01 -16.89
N HIS A 495 15.72 -5.08 -16.84
CA HIS A 495 16.01 -5.93 -17.99
C HIS A 495 15.12 -7.18 -18.06
N LYS A 496 14.30 -7.41 -17.03
CA LYS A 496 13.42 -8.56 -16.87
C LYS A 496 14.18 -9.89 -16.93
N VAL A 497 15.40 -9.90 -16.40
CA VAL A 497 16.31 -11.06 -16.40
C VAL A 497 16.43 -11.59 -14.98
N ASP A 498 16.37 -12.91 -14.85
CA ASP A 498 16.63 -13.61 -13.60
C ASP A 498 17.73 -14.66 -13.77
N MET A 499 18.44 -14.94 -12.69
CA MET A 499 19.48 -15.96 -12.61
C MET A 499 19.36 -16.70 -11.28
N SER A 500 19.67 -17.99 -11.28
CA SER A 500 19.77 -18.80 -10.06
C SER A 500 20.98 -19.72 -10.10
N LEU A 501 21.52 -20.02 -8.93
CA LEU A 501 22.53 -21.04 -8.72
C LEU A 501 22.25 -21.71 -7.37
N ASP A 502 22.06 -23.02 -7.41
CA ASP A 502 21.75 -23.85 -6.25
C ASP A 502 22.73 -25.02 -6.17
N TYR A 503 23.25 -25.27 -4.97
CA TYR A 503 24.06 -26.44 -4.66
C TYR A 503 23.36 -27.24 -3.57
N THR A 504 23.27 -28.56 -3.77
CA THR A 504 22.73 -29.49 -2.78
C THR A 504 23.73 -30.61 -2.57
N ASP A 505 23.93 -31.04 -1.33
CA ASP A 505 24.81 -32.14 -0.95
C ASP A 505 24.21 -32.90 0.23
N GLY A 506 24.46 -34.18 0.32
CA GLY A 506 23.97 -34.99 1.41
C GLY A 506 23.95 -36.47 1.09
N VAL A 507 23.16 -37.22 1.85
CA VAL A 507 23.19 -38.68 1.82
C VAL A 507 21.79 -39.28 1.95
N TYR A 508 21.55 -40.31 1.16
CA TYR A 508 20.39 -41.16 1.24
C TYR A 508 20.72 -42.30 2.19
N THR A 509 19.84 -42.53 3.16
CA THR A 509 20.08 -43.51 4.23
C THR A 509 18.84 -44.36 4.44
N GLY A 510 19.03 -45.64 4.73
CA GLY A 510 17.98 -46.54 5.19
C GLY A 510 18.54 -47.71 6.01
N GLN A 511 17.68 -48.43 6.72
CA GLN A 511 18.10 -49.56 7.54
C GLN A 511 18.59 -50.71 6.65
N ASN A 512 19.77 -51.26 6.97
CA ASN A 512 20.42 -52.33 6.19
C ASN A 512 20.66 -51.96 4.71
N LEU A 513 20.75 -50.67 4.39
CA LEU A 513 21.10 -50.16 3.06
C LEU A 513 22.43 -49.39 3.15
N ASP A 514 23.29 -49.55 2.15
CA ASP A 514 24.50 -48.75 2.02
C ASP A 514 24.12 -47.29 1.79
N ALA A 515 24.76 -46.37 2.51
CA ALA A 515 24.51 -44.94 2.36
C ALA A 515 24.96 -44.46 0.98
N ASP A 516 24.12 -43.68 0.32
CA ASP A 516 24.41 -43.16 -1.02
C ASP A 516 24.47 -41.64 -1.00
N ARG A 517 25.68 -41.08 -1.19
CA ARG A 517 25.85 -39.63 -1.22
C ARG A 517 25.29 -39.09 -2.52
N ARG A 518 24.58 -37.97 -2.44
CA ARG A 518 24.11 -37.19 -3.59
C ARG A 518 24.64 -35.78 -3.50
N TYR A 519 25.16 -35.25 -4.59
CA TYR A 519 25.31 -33.81 -4.75
C TYR A 519 24.77 -33.32 -6.09
N SER A 520 24.30 -32.07 -6.13
CA SER A 520 23.80 -31.45 -7.35
C SER A 520 24.15 -29.98 -7.43
N VAL A 521 24.38 -29.51 -8.65
CA VAL A 521 24.53 -28.10 -9.01
C VAL A 521 23.46 -27.78 -10.04
N GLU A 522 22.61 -26.80 -9.75
CA GLU A 522 21.60 -26.30 -10.67
C GLU A 522 21.85 -24.83 -10.94
N ALA A 523 21.93 -24.45 -12.22
CA ALA A 523 22.10 -23.09 -12.66
C ALA A 523 21.00 -22.74 -13.66
N GLY A 524 20.36 -21.59 -13.47
CA GLY A 524 19.27 -21.11 -14.33
C GLY A 524 19.50 -19.67 -14.77
N ILE A 525 19.07 -19.35 -15.98
CA ILE A 525 18.92 -17.99 -16.48
C ILE A 525 17.58 -17.86 -17.19
N GLY A 526 16.89 -16.75 -16.98
CA GLY A 526 15.62 -16.49 -17.64
C GLY A 526 15.41 -15.03 -18.00
N ARG A 527 14.46 -14.83 -18.90
CA ARG A 527 14.00 -13.51 -19.30
C ARG A 527 12.49 -13.51 -19.49
N ALA A 528 11.80 -12.58 -18.84
CA ALA A 528 10.39 -12.33 -19.13
C ALA A 528 10.26 -11.57 -20.45
N ILE A 529 9.68 -12.22 -21.46
CA ILE A 529 9.38 -11.61 -22.76
C ILE A 529 8.13 -10.74 -22.63
N ARG A 530 7.20 -11.16 -21.76
CA ARG A 530 6.01 -10.41 -21.41
C ARG A 530 5.88 -10.36 -19.89
N SER A 531 5.73 -9.17 -19.33
CA SER A 531 5.70 -8.92 -17.87
C SER A 531 4.34 -8.49 -17.33
N ASP A 532 3.37 -8.29 -18.22
CA ASP A 532 1.96 -8.00 -17.91
C ASP A 532 1.14 -9.30 -18.04
N LYS A 533 -0.15 -9.24 -18.37
CA LYS A 533 -1.05 -10.41 -18.37
C LYS A 533 -1.38 -10.84 -19.81
N PRO A 534 -0.97 -12.06 -20.27
CA PRO A 534 -0.21 -13.09 -19.56
C PRO A 534 1.29 -12.78 -19.42
N TYR A 535 1.84 -13.18 -18.28
CA TYR A 535 3.27 -13.24 -18.02
C TYR A 535 3.85 -14.41 -18.80
N ILE A 536 4.95 -14.16 -19.52
CA ILE A 536 5.65 -15.18 -20.30
C ILE A 536 7.14 -15.01 -20.06
N ARG A 537 7.77 -16.08 -19.56
CA ARG A 537 9.22 -16.17 -19.36
C ARG A 537 9.78 -17.35 -20.13
N LEU A 538 10.88 -17.10 -20.83
CA LEU A 538 11.73 -18.15 -21.36
C LEU A 538 12.99 -18.22 -20.51
N GLY A 539 13.46 -19.43 -20.24
CA GLY A 539 14.69 -19.67 -19.53
C GLY A 539 15.46 -20.84 -20.09
N TYR A 540 16.68 -20.97 -19.60
CA TYR A 540 17.57 -22.09 -19.83
C TYR A 540 18.18 -22.48 -18.50
N GLY A 541 18.25 -23.78 -18.24
CA GLY A 541 18.79 -24.34 -17.03
C GLY A 541 19.75 -25.48 -17.33
N VAL A 542 20.75 -25.62 -16.48
CA VAL A 542 21.65 -26.76 -16.43
C VAL A 542 21.58 -27.35 -15.03
N ASN A 543 21.30 -28.65 -14.93
CA ASN A 543 21.36 -29.38 -13.67
C ASN A 543 22.37 -30.52 -13.82
N TYR A 544 23.36 -30.53 -12.95
CA TYR A 544 24.27 -31.66 -12.79
C TYR A 544 23.96 -32.32 -11.45
N THR A 545 23.74 -33.63 -11.44
CA THR A 545 23.52 -34.42 -10.21
C THR A 545 24.40 -35.65 -10.25
N SER A 546 24.99 -36.05 -9.12
CA SER A 546 25.83 -37.24 -9.01
C SER A 546 25.46 -38.03 -7.75
N PHE A 547 25.57 -39.35 -7.86
CA PHE A 547 25.44 -40.32 -6.78
C PHE A 547 26.75 -41.12 -6.63
N ASP A 548 27.04 -41.62 -5.43
CA ASP A 548 28.24 -42.43 -5.18
C ASP A 548 28.06 -43.87 -5.70
N HIS A 549 26.83 -44.40 -5.67
CA HIS A 549 26.52 -45.76 -6.13
C HIS A 549 25.70 -45.76 -7.42
N ASP A 550 26.05 -46.69 -8.31
CA ASP A 550 25.25 -47.04 -9.47
C ASP A 550 24.50 -48.33 -9.21
N ALA A 551 23.28 -48.44 -9.74
CA ALA A 551 22.45 -49.63 -9.82
C ALA A 551 21.57 -49.99 -8.60
N ASP A 552 20.32 -50.31 -8.96
CA ASP A 552 19.29 -50.93 -8.14
C ASP A 552 19.77 -52.29 -7.60
N LEU A 553 20.29 -52.27 -6.37
CA LEU A 553 20.56 -53.36 -5.43
C LEU A 553 20.68 -54.78 -6.02
N GLN A 554 21.90 -55.33 -6.10
CA GLN A 554 22.07 -56.79 -6.29
C GLN A 554 23.15 -57.40 -5.41
N THR A 555 22.75 -58.42 -4.65
CA THR A 555 23.44 -59.71 -4.73
C THR A 555 22.44 -60.87 -4.63
N GLY A 556 22.10 -61.50 -5.76
CA GLY A 556 21.59 -62.90 -5.80
C GLY A 556 20.39 -63.26 -6.69
N GLN A 557 19.33 -62.46 -6.81
CA GLN A 557 18.05 -62.80 -7.49
C GLN A 557 17.14 -61.54 -7.64
N PRO A 558 16.02 -61.57 -8.41
CA PRO A 558 15.42 -60.37 -8.98
C PRO A 558 14.66 -59.51 -7.97
N VAL A 559 15.13 -58.27 -7.79
CA VAL A 559 14.42 -57.16 -7.11
C VAL A 559 14.34 -55.94 -8.05
N SER A 560 14.57 -56.12 -9.36
CA SER A 560 14.60 -55.04 -10.36
C SER A 560 13.22 -54.42 -10.65
N SER A 561 12.13 -55.00 -10.15
CA SER A 561 10.76 -54.45 -10.27
C SER A 561 10.23 -53.78 -9.00
N LEU A 562 11.03 -53.73 -7.92
CA LEU A 562 10.60 -53.24 -6.61
C LEU A 562 11.40 -52.03 -6.10
N THR A 563 12.38 -51.56 -6.87
CA THR A 563 13.45 -50.65 -6.40
C THR A 563 13.62 -49.40 -7.28
N GLY A 564 12.54 -48.82 -7.80
CA GLY A 564 12.63 -47.47 -8.37
C GLY A 564 13.04 -46.41 -7.31
N GLY A 565 14.13 -45.68 -7.56
CA GLY A 565 14.40 -44.37 -6.93
C GLY A 565 15.21 -44.31 -5.64
N TYR A 566 15.87 -45.41 -5.23
CA TYR A 566 16.95 -45.33 -4.24
C TYR A 566 18.32 -45.21 -4.90
N PHE A 567 18.56 -46.03 -5.93
CA PHE A 567 19.76 -45.97 -6.75
C PHE A 567 19.43 -45.36 -8.10
N SER A 568 20.33 -44.52 -8.56
CA SER A 568 20.16 -43.66 -9.73
C SER A 568 21.48 -43.71 -10.48
N PRO A 569 21.51 -43.67 -11.83
CA PRO A 569 22.75 -43.49 -12.56
C PRO A 569 23.77 -42.58 -11.89
N THR A 570 25.03 -43.02 -11.86
CA THR A 570 26.13 -42.35 -11.16
C THR A 570 26.17 -40.84 -11.39
N ARG A 571 25.89 -40.37 -12.62
CA ARG A 571 25.84 -38.93 -12.94
C ARG A 571 24.78 -38.57 -13.96
N TYR A 572 24.24 -37.38 -13.80
CA TYR A 572 23.25 -36.74 -14.64
C TYR A 572 23.72 -35.35 -15.05
N LEU A 573 23.54 -35.03 -16.33
CA LEU A 573 23.62 -33.67 -16.84
C LEU A 573 22.37 -33.38 -17.65
N LEU A 574 21.49 -32.53 -17.13
CA LEU A 574 20.27 -32.08 -17.77
C LEU A 574 20.47 -30.65 -18.30
N ASN A 575 20.32 -30.49 -19.61
CA ASN A 575 20.26 -29.19 -20.28
C ASN A 575 18.81 -28.96 -20.71
N GLN A 576 18.16 -27.93 -20.18
CA GLN A 576 16.73 -27.73 -20.39
C GLN A 576 16.36 -26.29 -20.75
N GLY A 577 15.47 -26.16 -21.73
CA GLY A 577 14.68 -24.94 -21.92
C GLY A 577 13.52 -24.92 -20.94
N VAL A 578 13.23 -23.76 -20.38
CA VAL A 578 12.14 -23.52 -19.43
C VAL A 578 11.18 -22.52 -20.04
N ILE A 579 9.89 -22.79 -19.95
CA ILE A 579 8.83 -21.86 -20.31
C ILE A 579 7.87 -21.69 -19.14
N THR A 580 7.64 -20.46 -18.74
CA THR A 580 6.71 -20.13 -17.66
C THR A 580 5.62 -19.21 -18.20
N PHE A 581 4.38 -19.59 -17.94
CA PHE A 581 3.18 -18.81 -18.21
C PHE A 581 2.48 -18.50 -16.89
N ALA A 582 2.03 -17.26 -16.72
CA ALA A 582 1.06 -16.96 -15.69
C ALA A 582 0.02 -15.98 -16.23
N HIS A 583 -1.25 -16.19 -15.90
CA HIS A 583 -2.32 -15.31 -16.31
C HIS A 583 -3.31 -15.13 -15.17
N GLN A 584 -3.59 -13.87 -14.86
CA GLN A 584 -4.60 -13.52 -13.87
C GLN A 584 -5.85 -13.02 -14.60
N PHE A 585 -6.81 -13.93 -14.81
CA PHE A 585 -8.07 -13.67 -15.50
C PHE A 585 -8.93 -12.64 -14.74
N SER A 586 -8.88 -12.67 -13.41
CA SER A 586 -9.50 -11.70 -12.53
C SER A 586 -8.74 -11.62 -11.21
N ARG A 587 -9.13 -10.73 -10.29
CA ARG A 587 -8.56 -10.68 -8.92
C ARG A 587 -8.72 -12.01 -8.16
N ASN A 588 -9.68 -12.82 -8.58
CA ASN A 588 -10.09 -14.04 -7.93
C ASN A 588 -9.66 -15.29 -8.69
N VAL A 589 -9.17 -15.19 -9.92
CA VAL A 589 -8.81 -16.35 -10.74
C VAL A 589 -7.44 -16.13 -11.35
N GLU A 590 -6.52 -17.02 -11.00
CA GLU A 590 -5.14 -17.04 -11.46
C GLU A 590 -4.80 -18.43 -11.99
N TRP A 591 -4.06 -18.47 -13.08
CA TRP A 591 -3.53 -19.69 -13.66
C TRP A 591 -2.05 -19.54 -13.91
N GLY A 592 -1.29 -20.58 -13.55
CA GLY A 592 0.14 -20.69 -13.81
C GLY A 592 0.45 -22.00 -14.51
N ALA A 593 1.46 -21.97 -15.37
CA ALA A 593 2.06 -23.17 -15.93
C ALA A 593 3.57 -22.99 -16.07
N ASN A 594 4.33 -24.03 -15.77
CA ASN A 594 5.76 -24.08 -15.98
C ASN A 594 6.12 -25.39 -16.68
N GLY A 595 6.71 -25.29 -17.87
CA GLY A 595 7.17 -26.43 -18.66
C GLY A 595 8.68 -26.43 -18.79
N THR A 596 9.29 -27.61 -18.77
CA THR A 596 10.68 -27.81 -19.14
C THR A 596 10.77 -28.86 -20.24
N VAL A 597 11.70 -28.65 -21.17
CA VAL A 597 12.07 -29.63 -22.20
C VAL A 597 13.57 -29.61 -22.37
N GLY A 598 14.20 -30.77 -22.37
CA GLY A 598 15.64 -30.85 -22.29
C GLY A 598 16.25 -32.14 -22.79
N ALA A 599 17.56 -32.08 -22.93
CA ALA A 599 18.41 -33.21 -23.23
C ALA A 599 19.14 -33.60 -21.95
N GLN A 600 18.99 -34.86 -21.55
CA GLN A 600 19.64 -35.44 -20.39
C GLN A 600 20.70 -36.42 -20.85
N ASN A 601 21.92 -36.23 -20.36
CA ASN A 601 23.01 -37.17 -20.51
C ASN A 601 23.25 -37.87 -19.18
N VAL A 602 23.51 -39.16 -19.24
CA VAL A 602 23.60 -40.03 -18.07
C VAL A 602 24.86 -40.88 -18.15
N GLU A 603 25.59 -40.99 -17.05
CA GLU A 603 26.70 -41.92 -16.85
C GLU A 603 26.28 -42.98 -15.83
N THR A 604 26.44 -44.26 -16.18
CA THR A 604 26.20 -45.43 -15.33
C THR A 604 27.46 -46.29 -15.26
N SER A 605 27.50 -47.27 -14.37
CA SER A 605 28.55 -48.31 -14.28
C SER A 605 28.75 -49.09 -15.57
N THR A 606 27.75 -49.07 -16.47
CA THR A 606 27.74 -49.82 -17.73
C THR A 606 27.71 -48.93 -18.97
N SER A 607 27.58 -47.60 -18.84
CA SER A 607 27.57 -46.67 -19.97
C SER A 607 28.21 -45.32 -19.62
N VAL A 608 29.08 -44.84 -20.52
CA VAL A 608 29.64 -43.48 -20.47
C VAL A 608 28.59 -42.52 -21.06
N PHE A 609 28.61 -41.22 -20.74
CA PHE A 609 27.73 -40.14 -21.25
C PHE A 609 27.49 -40.11 -22.78
N SER A 610 26.83 -41.12 -23.35
CA SER A 610 26.68 -41.31 -24.79
C SER A 610 25.22 -41.36 -25.23
N ASN A 611 24.30 -41.66 -24.30
CA ASN A 611 22.88 -41.76 -24.60
C ASN A 611 22.15 -40.49 -24.14
N THR A 612 22.01 -39.52 -25.04
CA THR A 612 21.14 -38.36 -24.82
C THR A 612 19.69 -38.82 -24.83
N GLN A 613 18.98 -38.66 -23.71
CA GLN A 613 17.54 -38.89 -23.62
C GLN A 613 16.79 -37.56 -23.53
N PHE A 614 15.56 -37.54 -24.01
CA PHE A 614 14.69 -36.38 -23.86
C PHE A 614 14.05 -36.41 -22.48
N ALA A 615 14.12 -35.29 -21.77
CA ALA A 615 13.46 -35.08 -20.50
C ALA A 615 12.47 -33.93 -20.63
N SER A 616 11.33 -34.06 -19.97
CA SER A 616 10.35 -32.99 -19.90
C SER A 616 9.61 -33.00 -18.57
N SER A 617 9.21 -31.81 -18.14
CA SER A 617 8.29 -31.65 -17.03
C SER A 617 7.27 -30.58 -17.36
N PHE A 618 6.10 -30.69 -16.75
CA PHE A 618 5.04 -29.72 -16.88
C PHE A 618 4.27 -29.63 -15.57
N ASP A 619 4.28 -28.45 -14.95
CA ASP A 619 3.44 -28.11 -13.81
C ASP A 619 2.40 -27.10 -14.29
N THR A 620 1.15 -27.27 -13.86
CA THR A 620 0.13 -26.24 -14.00
C THR A 620 -0.76 -26.19 -12.79
N HIS A 621 -1.16 -24.98 -12.41
CA HIS A 621 -2.09 -24.76 -11.32
C HIS A 621 -3.12 -23.69 -11.67
N LEU A 622 -4.35 -23.93 -11.23
CA LEU A 622 -5.44 -22.96 -11.24
C LEU A 622 -5.76 -22.63 -9.79
N PHE A 623 -5.74 -21.35 -9.47
CA PHE A 623 -6.13 -20.81 -8.19
C PHE A 623 -7.39 -19.97 -8.33
N TRP A 624 -8.40 -20.25 -7.51
CA TRP A 624 -9.70 -19.61 -7.57
C TRP A 624 -10.23 -19.24 -6.19
N ARG A 625 -10.39 -17.93 -5.95
CA ARG A 625 -11.06 -17.35 -4.79
C ARG A 625 -12.54 -17.17 -5.10
N PHE A 626 -13.35 -18.16 -4.79
CA PHE A 626 -14.78 -18.12 -5.14
C PHE A 626 -15.63 -17.40 -4.09
N THR A 627 -15.14 -17.24 -2.86
CA THR A 627 -15.70 -16.33 -1.85
C THR A 627 -14.57 -15.64 -1.06
N PRO A 628 -14.85 -14.58 -0.27
CA PRO A 628 -13.82 -13.91 0.53
C PRO A 628 -13.06 -14.84 1.48
N THR A 629 -13.72 -15.90 1.96
CA THR A 629 -13.20 -16.88 2.93
C THR A 629 -12.88 -18.23 2.32
N ASN A 630 -13.05 -18.44 1.01
CA ASN A 630 -12.81 -19.75 0.39
C ASN A 630 -11.96 -19.65 -0.87
N GLU A 631 -10.95 -20.51 -0.93
CA GLU A 631 -10.01 -20.62 -2.03
C GLU A 631 -9.89 -22.07 -2.49
N LEU A 632 -9.77 -22.26 -3.79
CA LEU A 632 -9.56 -23.55 -4.43
C LEU A 632 -8.26 -23.53 -5.21
N ARG A 633 -7.44 -24.58 -5.07
CA ARG A 633 -6.28 -24.83 -5.92
C ARG A 633 -6.44 -26.18 -6.61
N LEU A 634 -6.36 -26.17 -7.93
CA LEU A 634 -6.23 -27.36 -8.76
C LEU A 634 -4.82 -27.36 -9.33
N SER A 635 -4.14 -28.50 -9.30
CA SER A 635 -2.79 -28.62 -9.84
C SER A 635 -2.59 -29.95 -10.53
N TYR A 636 -1.80 -29.92 -11.59
CA TYR A 636 -1.37 -31.08 -12.34
C TYR A 636 0.13 -30.97 -12.60
N GLN A 637 0.84 -32.05 -12.29
CA GLN A 637 2.27 -32.20 -12.55
C GLN A 637 2.52 -33.44 -13.38
N TYR A 638 3.22 -33.25 -14.48
CA TYR A 638 3.80 -34.27 -15.32
C TYR A 638 5.32 -34.21 -15.21
N LEU A 639 5.94 -35.37 -15.05
CA LEU A 639 7.39 -35.52 -15.05
C LEU A 639 7.75 -36.72 -15.90
N ASN A 640 8.67 -36.53 -16.84
CA ASN A 640 9.26 -37.57 -17.65
C ASN A 640 10.78 -37.35 -17.72
N VAL A 641 11.52 -38.11 -16.93
CA VAL A 641 12.98 -38.02 -16.83
C VAL A 641 13.55 -39.43 -16.90
N PHE A 642 14.56 -39.60 -17.75
CA PHE A 642 15.34 -40.82 -18.03
C PHE A 642 14.69 -42.14 -17.61
N ASN A 643 14.02 -42.89 -18.51
CA ASN A 643 13.58 -44.30 -18.40
C ASN A 643 13.08 -44.87 -17.04
N ALA A 644 12.89 -44.05 -16.01
CA ALA A 644 12.80 -44.40 -14.61
C ALA A 644 11.66 -43.62 -13.93
N PHE A 645 11.30 -42.43 -14.43
CA PHE A 645 10.25 -41.61 -13.85
C PHE A 645 9.34 -41.01 -14.92
N GLU A 646 8.25 -41.73 -15.23
CA GLU A 646 7.06 -41.12 -15.82
C GLU A 646 5.97 -41.04 -14.75
N ARG A 647 5.65 -39.81 -14.31
CA ARG A 647 4.72 -39.54 -13.21
C ARG A 647 3.69 -38.48 -13.58
N ASN A 648 2.45 -38.76 -13.21
CA ASN A 648 1.34 -37.82 -13.19
C ASN A 648 0.91 -37.60 -11.74
N LEU A 649 0.78 -36.34 -11.31
CA LEU A 649 0.25 -35.98 -10.01
C LEU A 649 -0.87 -34.95 -10.19
N TYR A 650 -2.06 -35.31 -9.75
CA TYR A 650 -3.20 -34.40 -9.67
C TYR A 650 -3.40 -34.03 -8.21
N ARG A 651 -3.61 -32.75 -7.92
CA ARG A 651 -3.92 -32.30 -6.56
C ARG A 651 -5.02 -31.25 -6.57
N PHE A 652 -6.01 -31.50 -5.73
CA PHE A 652 -7.12 -30.61 -5.40
C PHE A 652 -6.92 -30.13 -3.97
N GLN A 653 -7.04 -28.84 -3.71
CA GLN A 653 -6.98 -28.28 -2.35
C GLN A 653 -8.07 -27.22 -2.20
N TRP A 654 -8.86 -27.34 -1.15
CA TRP A 654 -9.84 -26.34 -0.75
C TRP A 654 -9.48 -25.78 0.61
N ARG A 655 -9.39 -24.45 0.69
CA ARG A 655 -9.04 -23.72 1.90
C ARG A 655 -10.20 -22.84 2.35
N HIS A 656 -10.51 -22.89 3.64
CA HIS A 656 -11.50 -22.07 4.31
C HIS A 656 -10.85 -21.23 5.42
N TYR A 657 -11.07 -19.91 5.40
CA TYR A 657 -10.59 -18.96 6.40
C TYR A 657 -11.71 -18.63 7.39
N PHE A 658 -11.38 -18.63 8.68
CA PHE A 658 -12.28 -18.38 9.82
C PHE A 658 -12.16 -16.95 10.37
#